data_AF-A0A8D1YYZ1-F1
#
_entry.id   AF-A0A8D1YYZ1-F1
#
_cell.length_a   1.000
_cell.length_b   1.000
_cell.length_c   1.000
_cell.angle_alpha   90.00
_cell.angle_beta   90.00
_cell.angle_gamma   90.00
#
_symmetry.space_group_name_H-M   'P 1'
#
loop_
_entity.id
_entity.type
_entity.pdbx_description
1 polymer ?
#
loop_
_entity_poly.entity_id
_entity_poly.type
_entity_poly.pdbx_seq_one_letter_code
_entity_poly.pdbx_strand_id
1 'polypeptide(L)'
;RQLLGSAHAVQMFHRDADDTKEQIEKKCQALSAADPGSDLFSVQALQRQHEGFERDLTPLGEKVNILGETANRLSESHPDATDDLQRQRLELKEAWEDLLGHTEDRKENLQEALKFYLFLSQARDLQNWISGIGGMVSSQELAEDLTGTEILIERHQEQRDEIEAEAPTFQVLEDFGRDLISSGHRASPEIEEKLQTIRLERDELEKAWEQRKKMLDQCLELQLFRVDCDQAENWMVARENYLSSDDKGSLDSLGALMKKRDDLDKAITTQDKKITELEVFAERLIANDHYAQEEIAVRLQRILDRWKALKAQLIAERTKLGDSADLKQFYRDLEDLNEWISEMLPTACDESYKDTTNIQRKYLKHKTFENEVHGRTEEVEGVINLGNALVERRACDGNEETVKGQVEELEKEWNHLLERTADKGQKLNEASRQQRFNTGIRDFEFWLSEAETLLSMKDQARDLASAGNLLKKHQLLETEMLARKDALKDLDTLATDLISSGTFNTEQIVEKRDNVNKRFLNVEQLSAEHHEKLKEDYALFQFFQDLDNEEFWIEEKLVQVRSQDYGRDLHGVQNLLKKHKRLEGELVAHEPAIQNVLDMAATLGDKTTVGREAIQERLDQFVQHWEQLKELSKARGFQLGESLEYLEFMENAEEEEAWLSEQETMVAQGDSGDSLATTQSLLKKLEALENDFAAHEIQVQNVCAQGRDILSKEESQHKEEIATKIEALNEKTPSLAKAIAAWKSRLEDDHSFQQFNWKADVVETWIAEKETSLKTNGNGADLAAFLTLLAKQDTLDATLQSFQQERLSEITDLKDQLVTAEHNQTKAIEERHAALMRRWEQLLEASEAHRQKLLEKQLPLQKAEDLFMEFAHKASAFNNWCENVEEDLSEPVHCVSLDAIRQLQKDHEAFLSSLARAQSDFNYLLELDQQIKALNVPSSPYTWLTVEALERIWKHLSDIIKEREQELEKEEARQVKNFEMCQEFEQNASAFLNWILETRCAVISPKLLISVLHKQKQKEIQAMKRQLTKIEDLGEKLEEALVLDIKFSTIGLAQQWDQLFQLGVRRQHNLEQQIQIRHFDENLTGRLSHKDFRSCLRGLNYYLPMVEEGESEPKFEKFLDAVDPGRKGYVTQEDYTYFLIDKESENIKSSDEIENSFQALAEGKAYITKEDMKQALTPEQVSFCASHMQQYVDPRGRSHPAGYDYVGFINSYFGN
;
A
#
# COMPACT_ATOMS: atom_id res chain seq x y z
N ARG A 1 83.45 20.34 -12.32
CA ARG A 1 82.31 20.90 -13.08
C ARG A 1 81.18 19.87 -13.24
N GLN A 2 81.45 18.62 -13.65
CA GLN A 2 80.43 17.54 -13.64
C GLN A 2 79.85 17.23 -12.24
N LEU A 3 80.67 17.16 -11.19
CA LEU A 3 80.21 16.99 -9.79
C LEU A 3 79.32 18.14 -9.25
N LEU A 4 79.42 19.35 -9.80
CA LEU A 4 78.62 20.51 -9.39
C LEU A 4 77.26 20.55 -10.10
N GLY A 5 77.19 20.10 -11.35
CA GLY A 5 75.93 19.96 -12.08
C GLY A 5 75.07 18.80 -11.56
N SER A 6 75.71 17.73 -11.08
CA SER A 6 75.01 16.56 -10.55
C SER A 6 74.46 16.78 -9.14
N ALA A 7 75.23 17.45 -8.26
CA ALA A 7 74.73 17.92 -6.96
C ALA A 7 73.57 18.94 -7.09
N HIS A 8 73.60 19.79 -8.12
CA HIS A 8 72.50 20.71 -8.41
C HIS A 8 71.21 19.98 -8.82
N ALA A 9 71.31 18.89 -9.59
CA ALA A 9 70.15 18.09 -10.00
C ALA A 9 69.46 17.38 -8.80
N VAL A 10 70.24 16.85 -7.85
CA VAL A 10 69.73 16.29 -6.60
C VAL A 10 69.06 17.37 -5.74
N GLN A 11 69.65 18.56 -5.66
CA GLN A 11 69.09 19.68 -4.90
C GLN A 11 67.80 20.25 -5.52
N MET A 12 67.71 20.27 -6.86
CA MET A 12 66.49 20.64 -7.59
C MET A 12 65.37 19.63 -7.35
N PHE A 13 65.69 18.32 -7.37
CA PHE A 13 64.72 17.27 -7.01
C PHE A 13 64.19 17.46 -5.60
N HIS A 14 65.06 17.69 -4.60
CA HIS A 14 64.64 17.91 -3.22
C HIS A 14 63.65 19.07 -3.10
N ARG A 15 63.94 20.20 -3.77
CA ARG A 15 63.04 21.36 -3.77
C ARG A 15 61.71 21.05 -4.46
N ASP A 16 61.76 20.45 -5.64
CA ASP A 16 60.55 20.19 -6.43
C ASP A 16 59.67 19.09 -5.78
N ALA A 17 60.28 18.14 -5.05
CA ALA A 17 59.58 17.14 -4.24
C ALA A 17 58.93 17.77 -3.00
N ASP A 18 59.64 18.62 -2.26
CA ASP A 18 59.09 19.33 -1.08
C ASP A 18 57.97 20.30 -1.49
N ASP A 19 58.13 21.06 -2.58
CA ASP A 19 57.09 21.96 -3.11
C ASP A 19 55.83 21.18 -3.52
N THR A 20 56.01 20.01 -4.15
CA THR A 20 54.89 19.14 -4.56
C THR A 20 54.21 18.50 -3.35
N LYS A 21 54.99 18.10 -2.33
CA LYS A 21 54.46 17.58 -1.05
C LYS A 21 53.66 18.65 -0.30
N GLU A 22 54.16 19.87 -0.20
CA GLU A 22 53.42 20.99 0.43
C GLU A 22 52.11 21.29 -0.32
N GLN A 23 52.11 21.20 -1.65
CA GLN A 23 50.91 21.36 -2.47
C GLN A 23 49.88 20.24 -2.23
N ILE A 24 50.34 19.00 -2.07
CA ILE A 24 49.51 17.83 -1.71
C ILE A 24 48.92 18.02 -0.31
N GLU A 25 49.75 18.36 0.68
CA GLU A 25 49.31 18.60 2.06
C GLU A 25 48.28 19.74 2.17
N LYS A 26 48.45 20.83 1.42
CA LYS A 26 47.46 21.92 1.32
C LYS A 26 46.14 21.44 0.73
N LYS A 27 46.17 20.58 -0.29
CA LYS A 27 44.96 19.99 -0.88
C LYS A 27 44.28 19.00 0.07
N CYS A 28 45.04 18.20 0.83
CA CYS A 28 44.50 17.35 1.90
C CYS A 28 43.79 18.19 2.97
N GLN A 29 44.43 19.27 3.47
CA GLN A 29 43.81 20.17 4.45
C GLN A 29 42.52 20.82 3.92
N ALA A 30 42.50 21.20 2.64
CA ALA A 30 41.31 21.75 2.01
C ALA A 30 40.15 20.73 1.92
N LEU A 31 40.45 19.46 1.64
CA LEU A 31 39.46 18.38 1.64
C LEU A 31 38.92 18.09 3.04
N SER A 32 39.80 18.03 4.06
CA SER A 32 39.39 17.78 5.45
C SER A 32 38.55 18.91 6.05
N ALA A 33 38.71 20.14 5.56
CA ALA A 33 37.93 21.30 6.00
C ALA A 33 36.65 21.54 5.18
N ALA A 34 36.40 20.75 4.13
CA ALA A 34 35.27 20.97 3.23
C ALA A 34 33.94 20.40 3.80
N ASP A 35 32.93 21.27 3.90
CA ASP A 35 31.59 20.92 4.39
C ASP A 35 30.85 19.99 3.41
N PRO A 36 30.23 18.87 3.88
CA PRO A 36 29.38 18.02 3.05
C PRO A 36 28.16 18.68 2.43
N GLY A 37 27.71 19.85 2.89
CA GLY A 37 26.56 20.57 2.34
C GLY A 37 25.29 20.36 3.16
N SER A 38 24.30 21.24 2.97
CA SER A 38 23.15 21.38 3.88
C SER A 38 21.80 21.00 3.29
N ASP A 39 21.71 20.74 1.98
CA ASP A 39 20.50 20.35 1.27
C ASP A 39 20.81 19.61 -0.04
N LEU A 40 19.79 19.01 -0.67
CA LEU A 40 19.96 18.21 -1.89
C LEU A 40 20.66 18.97 -3.02
N PHE A 41 20.33 20.27 -3.19
CA PHE A 41 20.88 21.09 -4.27
C PHE A 41 22.34 21.46 -4.04
N SER A 42 22.69 21.85 -2.81
CA SER A 42 24.06 22.15 -2.39
C SER A 42 24.96 20.93 -2.46
N VAL A 43 24.50 19.75 -2.04
CA VAL A 43 25.26 18.51 -2.16
C VAL A 43 25.51 18.13 -3.62
N GLN A 44 24.50 18.21 -4.50
CA GLN A 44 24.68 17.97 -5.94
C GLN A 44 25.66 18.96 -6.57
N ALA A 45 25.65 20.23 -6.15
CA ALA A 45 26.60 21.23 -6.62
C ALA A 45 28.03 20.93 -6.13
N LEU A 46 28.18 20.54 -4.86
CA LEU A 46 29.48 20.15 -4.27
C LEU A 46 30.03 18.87 -4.89
N GLN A 47 29.18 17.93 -5.29
CA GLN A 47 29.57 16.71 -6.00
C GLN A 47 30.17 17.04 -7.36
N ARG A 48 29.54 17.93 -8.14
CA ARG A 48 30.08 18.42 -9.42
C ARG A 48 31.39 19.19 -9.24
N GLN A 49 31.52 19.97 -8.16
CA GLN A 49 32.78 20.64 -7.83
C GLN A 49 33.87 19.64 -7.45
N HIS A 50 33.53 18.57 -6.74
CA HIS A 50 34.47 17.51 -6.36
C HIS A 50 34.91 16.68 -7.57
N GLU A 51 34.02 16.38 -8.52
CA GLU A 51 34.39 15.78 -9.82
C GLU A 51 35.37 16.67 -10.60
N GLY A 52 35.19 18.00 -10.53
CA GLY A 52 36.15 18.97 -11.07
C GLY A 52 37.49 18.91 -10.34
N PHE A 53 37.48 18.82 -9.01
CA PHE A 53 38.69 18.67 -8.20
C PHE A 53 39.44 17.37 -8.49
N GLU A 54 38.76 16.23 -8.67
CA GLU A 54 39.35 14.94 -9.08
C GLU A 54 40.05 15.08 -10.44
N ARG A 55 39.45 15.79 -11.41
CA ARG A 55 40.10 16.08 -12.71
C ARG A 55 41.34 16.96 -12.56
N ASP A 56 41.33 17.90 -11.62
CA ASP A 56 42.46 18.79 -11.34
C ASP A 56 43.60 18.08 -10.57
N LEU A 57 43.38 16.86 -10.06
CA LEU A 57 44.42 16.04 -9.45
C LEU A 57 45.28 15.30 -10.48
N THR A 58 44.76 15.00 -11.68
CA THR A 58 45.49 14.22 -12.71
C THR A 58 46.87 14.78 -13.04
N PRO A 59 47.05 16.10 -13.30
CA PRO A 59 48.37 16.68 -13.58
C PRO A 59 49.31 16.64 -12.36
N LEU A 60 48.75 16.69 -11.15
CA LEU A 60 49.52 16.60 -9.90
C LEU A 60 50.03 15.16 -9.69
N GLY A 61 49.21 14.16 -10.02
CA GLY A 61 49.61 12.75 -10.02
C GLY A 61 50.68 12.43 -11.07
N GLU A 62 50.56 12.98 -12.27
CA GLU A 62 51.60 12.91 -13.30
C GLU A 62 52.92 13.50 -12.81
N LYS A 63 52.87 14.66 -12.12
CA LYS A 63 54.05 15.29 -11.53
C LYS A 63 54.69 14.43 -10.44
N VAL A 64 53.90 13.77 -9.58
CA VAL A 64 54.38 12.81 -8.58
C VAL A 64 55.07 11.61 -9.23
N ASN A 65 54.51 11.08 -10.33
CA ASN A 65 55.13 9.98 -11.10
C ASN A 65 56.46 10.38 -11.73
N ILE A 66 56.53 11.55 -12.37
CA ILE A 66 57.76 12.11 -12.96
C ILE A 66 58.84 12.32 -11.88
N LEU A 67 58.44 12.82 -10.70
CA LEU A 67 59.34 12.96 -9.54
C LEU A 67 59.80 11.57 -9.02
N GLY A 68 58.93 10.57 -9.02
CA GLY A 68 59.30 9.18 -8.71
C GLY A 68 60.33 8.58 -9.67
N GLU A 69 60.17 8.80 -10.98
CA GLU A 69 61.11 8.34 -12.02
C GLU A 69 62.43 9.09 -11.99
N THR A 70 62.41 10.40 -11.71
CA THR A 70 63.63 11.19 -11.53
C THR A 70 64.38 10.78 -10.27
N ALA A 71 63.70 10.48 -9.16
CA ALA A 71 64.32 9.91 -7.96
C ALA A 71 65.03 8.57 -8.23
N ASN A 72 64.41 7.68 -9.03
CA ASN A 72 65.01 6.40 -9.42
C ASN A 72 66.27 6.61 -10.30
N ARG A 73 66.20 7.48 -11.33
CA ARG A 73 67.36 7.80 -12.18
C ARG A 73 68.49 8.50 -11.43
N LEU A 74 68.17 9.40 -10.49
CA LEU A 74 69.16 10.08 -9.66
C LEU A 74 69.82 9.10 -8.66
N SER A 75 69.07 8.10 -8.18
CA SER A 75 69.59 7.03 -7.32
C SER A 75 70.62 6.14 -8.03
N GLU A 76 70.44 5.85 -9.32
CA GLU A 76 71.40 5.06 -10.12
C GLU A 76 72.71 5.81 -10.40
N SER A 77 72.64 7.14 -10.47
CA SER A 77 73.78 8.01 -10.79
C SER A 77 74.53 8.54 -9.55
N HIS A 78 73.90 8.51 -8.36
CA HIS A 78 74.43 9.05 -7.10
C HIS A 78 74.20 8.10 -5.92
N PRO A 79 75.08 7.09 -5.73
CA PRO A 79 74.96 6.10 -4.67
C PRO A 79 75.05 6.67 -3.24
N ASP A 80 75.66 7.84 -3.10
CA ASP A 80 75.87 8.57 -1.85
C ASP A 80 74.64 9.33 -1.36
N ALA A 81 73.67 9.59 -2.24
CA ALA A 81 72.40 10.27 -1.94
C ALA A 81 71.16 9.37 -2.10
N THR A 82 71.35 8.08 -2.43
CA THR A 82 70.27 7.13 -2.71
C THR A 82 69.27 6.98 -1.56
N ASP A 83 69.74 6.89 -0.32
CA ASP A 83 68.87 6.70 0.85
C ASP A 83 67.94 7.92 1.08
N ASP A 84 68.45 9.13 0.90
CA ASP A 84 67.67 10.37 1.03
C ASP A 84 66.69 10.56 -0.14
N LEU A 85 67.10 10.24 -1.38
CA LEU A 85 66.25 10.27 -2.58
C LEU A 85 65.10 9.24 -2.49
N GLN A 86 65.39 8.02 -2.02
CA GLN A 86 64.39 6.98 -1.79
C GLN A 86 63.43 7.36 -0.65
N ARG A 87 63.93 7.98 0.43
CA ARG A 87 63.09 8.46 1.54
C ARG A 87 62.08 9.50 1.06
N GLN A 88 62.53 10.56 0.37
CA GLN A 88 61.61 11.59 -0.13
C GLN A 88 60.63 11.07 -1.19
N ARG A 89 61.06 10.12 -2.04
CA ARG A 89 60.16 9.43 -2.97
C ARG A 89 59.04 8.70 -2.23
N LEU A 90 59.39 8.00 -1.14
CA LEU A 90 58.40 7.29 -0.32
C LEU A 90 57.46 8.26 0.37
N GLU A 91 57.97 9.32 1.00
CA GLU A 91 57.15 10.35 1.66
C GLU A 91 56.20 11.07 0.68
N LEU A 92 56.65 11.37 -0.54
CA LEU A 92 55.81 11.97 -1.58
C LEU A 92 54.73 10.99 -2.06
N LYS A 93 55.07 9.70 -2.16
CA LYS A 93 54.12 8.64 -2.52
C LYS A 93 53.07 8.43 -1.43
N GLU A 94 53.47 8.37 -0.16
CA GLU A 94 52.57 8.27 0.99
C GLU A 94 51.63 9.48 1.04
N ALA A 95 52.16 10.71 0.89
CA ALA A 95 51.32 11.91 0.85
C ALA A 95 50.31 11.91 -0.32
N TRP A 96 50.69 11.35 -1.48
CA TRP A 96 49.79 11.20 -2.62
C TRP A 96 48.71 10.12 -2.37
N GLU A 97 49.08 8.99 -1.78
CA GLU A 97 48.14 7.94 -1.36
C GLU A 97 47.15 8.49 -0.31
N ASP A 98 47.61 9.29 0.65
CA ASP A 98 46.77 9.99 1.64
C ASP A 98 45.81 10.97 0.97
N LEU A 99 46.25 11.73 -0.05
CA LEU A 99 45.38 12.65 -0.80
C LEU A 99 44.31 11.90 -1.60
N LEU A 100 44.65 10.77 -2.22
CA LEU A 100 43.69 9.92 -2.91
C LEU A 100 42.68 9.33 -1.91
N GLY A 101 43.15 8.86 -0.74
CA GLY A 101 42.29 8.40 0.35
C GLY A 101 41.31 9.48 0.81
N HIS A 102 41.78 10.69 1.09
CA HIS A 102 40.91 11.82 1.45
C HIS A 102 39.95 12.25 0.34
N THR A 103 40.33 12.06 -0.93
CA THR A 103 39.47 12.37 -2.07
C THR A 103 38.34 11.35 -2.16
N GLU A 104 38.64 10.05 -2.05
CA GLU A 104 37.61 9.00 -2.01
C GLU A 104 36.72 9.11 -0.75
N ASP A 105 37.29 9.36 0.43
CA ASP A 105 36.51 9.63 1.66
C ASP A 105 35.54 10.81 1.46
N ARG A 106 35.97 11.86 0.76
CA ARG A 106 35.14 13.03 0.47
C ARG A 106 34.00 12.68 -0.49
N LYS A 107 34.27 11.88 -1.51
CA LYS A 107 33.30 11.39 -2.49
C LYS A 107 32.23 10.51 -1.84
N GLU A 108 32.64 9.57 -0.99
CA GLU A 108 31.73 8.73 -0.21
C GLU A 108 30.85 9.59 0.71
N ASN A 109 31.44 10.55 1.44
CA ASN A 109 30.71 11.48 2.29
C ASN A 109 29.67 12.32 1.50
N LEU A 110 30.01 12.76 0.28
CA LEU A 110 29.07 13.48 -0.59
C LEU A 110 27.95 12.58 -1.12
N GLN A 111 28.24 11.32 -1.42
CA GLN A 111 27.23 10.34 -1.83
C GLN A 111 26.28 9.96 -0.69
N GLU A 112 26.80 9.78 0.53
CA GLU A 112 25.99 9.60 1.74
C GLU A 112 25.06 10.81 1.96
N ALA A 113 25.62 12.02 1.98
CA ALA A 113 24.85 13.25 2.12
C ALA A 113 23.76 13.38 1.03
N LEU A 114 24.05 13.01 -0.22
CA LEU A 114 23.08 13.04 -1.32
C LEU A 114 21.89 12.12 -1.05
N LYS A 115 22.17 10.86 -0.66
CA LYS A 115 21.14 9.87 -0.34
C LYS A 115 20.28 10.32 0.84
N PHE A 116 20.90 10.90 1.87
CA PHE A 116 20.20 11.43 3.03
C PHE A 116 19.25 12.58 2.67
N TYR A 117 19.72 13.58 1.92
CA TYR A 117 18.86 14.70 1.54
C TYR A 117 17.79 14.31 0.50
N LEU A 118 18.06 13.29 -0.32
CA LEU A 118 17.03 12.70 -1.18
C LEU A 118 15.92 12.05 -0.34
N PHE A 119 16.28 11.25 0.67
CA PHE A 119 15.34 10.68 1.63
C PHE A 119 14.53 11.76 2.33
N LEU A 120 15.17 12.82 2.84
CA LEU A 120 14.49 13.94 3.49
C LEU A 120 13.54 14.69 2.55
N SER A 121 13.87 14.79 1.26
CA SER A 121 12.98 15.39 0.25
C SER A 121 11.71 14.55 0.06
N GLN A 122 11.87 13.25 -0.19
CA GLN A 122 10.74 12.32 -0.37
C GLN A 122 9.86 12.24 0.88
N ALA A 123 10.50 12.20 2.06
CA ALA A 123 9.84 12.29 3.36
C ALA A 123 8.98 13.55 3.46
N ARG A 124 9.52 14.72 3.08
CA ARG A 124 8.79 15.99 3.11
C ARG A 124 7.61 16.02 2.14
N ASP A 125 7.76 15.46 0.95
CA ASP A 125 6.68 15.39 -0.03
C ASP A 125 5.51 14.56 0.50
N LEU A 126 5.79 13.42 1.14
CA LEU A 126 4.77 12.60 1.81
C LEU A 126 4.12 13.31 3.00
N GLN A 127 4.88 14.03 3.82
CA GLN A 127 4.30 14.82 4.93
C GLN A 127 3.38 15.95 4.43
N ASN A 128 3.75 16.61 3.34
CA ASN A 128 2.91 17.63 2.71
C ASN A 128 1.62 17.02 2.17
N TRP A 129 1.71 15.83 1.56
CA TRP A 129 0.54 15.09 1.09
C TRP A 129 -0.36 14.66 2.27
N ILE A 130 0.20 14.08 3.35
CA ILE A 130 -0.53 13.72 4.57
C ILE A 130 -1.29 14.94 5.12
N SER A 131 -0.61 16.09 5.19
CA SER A 131 -1.22 17.33 5.67
C SER A 131 -2.36 17.81 4.76
N GLY A 132 -2.20 17.65 3.45
CA GLY A 132 -3.22 18.00 2.44
C GLY A 132 -4.47 17.14 2.56
N ILE A 133 -4.32 15.81 2.52
CA ILE A 133 -5.44 14.87 2.62
C ILE A 133 -6.05 14.89 4.02
N GLY A 134 -5.22 15.02 5.06
CA GLY A 134 -5.66 15.17 6.46
C GLY A 134 -6.53 16.41 6.68
N GLY A 135 -6.24 17.51 5.98
CA GLY A 135 -7.10 18.69 5.97
C GLY A 135 -8.48 18.43 5.36
N MET A 136 -8.57 17.56 4.35
CA MET A 136 -9.84 17.19 3.71
C MET A 136 -10.65 16.19 4.55
N VAL A 137 -9.98 15.22 5.15
CA VAL A 137 -10.58 14.20 6.04
C VAL A 137 -11.08 14.82 7.34
N SER A 138 -10.40 15.85 7.85
CA SER A 138 -10.77 16.54 9.09
C SER A 138 -11.95 17.52 8.95
N SER A 139 -12.67 17.51 7.82
CA SER A 139 -13.88 18.33 7.66
C SER A 139 -14.94 17.96 8.69
N GLN A 140 -15.58 18.97 9.29
CA GLN A 140 -16.68 18.79 10.25
C GLN A 140 -18.07 18.95 9.62
N GLU A 141 -18.15 19.11 8.29
CA GLU A 141 -19.41 19.32 7.58
C GLU A 141 -20.35 18.12 7.74
N LEU A 142 -21.62 18.33 8.06
CA LEU A 142 -22.64 17.29 8.09
C LEU A 142 -23.84 17.78 7.29
N ALA A 143 -24.46 16.88 6.53
CA ALA A 143 -25.62 17.23 5.72
C ALA A 143 -26.91 17.13 6.53
N GLU A 144 -27.87 17.99 6.20
CA GLU A 144 -29.19 18.02 6.85
C GLU A 144 -30.21 17.07 6.22
N ASP A 145 -29.88 16.45 5.09
CA ASP A 145 -30.72 15.54 4.32
C ASP A 145 -30.00 14.24 3.95
N LEU A 146 -30.78 13.23 3.57
CA LEU A 146 -30.26 11.90 3.23
C LEU A 146 -29.30 11.96 2.03
N THR A 147 -29.70 12.65 0.97
CA THR A 147 -28.91 12.76 -0.26
C THR A 147 -27.60 13.53 -0.05
N GLY A 148 -27.61 14.64 0.70
CA GLY A 148 -26.38 15.33 1.05
C GLY A 148 -25.43 14.47 1.90
N THR A 149 -25.98 13.62 2.78
CA THR A 149 -25.17 12.72 3.61
C THR A 149 -24.53 11.62 2.77
N GLU A 150 -25.28 11.02 1.84
CA GLU A 150 -24.76 10.03 0.87
C GLU A 150 -23.62 10.61 0.02
N ILE A 151 -23.76 11.85 -0.47
CA ILE A 151 -22.70 12.54 -1.23
C ILE A 151 -21.44 12.75 -0.37
N LEU A 152 -21.60 13.13 0.90
CA LEU A 152 -20.45 13.30 1.80
C LEU A 152 -19.76 11.96 2.10
N ILE A 153 -20.51 10.86 2.19
CA ILE A 153 -19.96 9.50 2.33
C ILE A 153 -19.20 9.09 1.06
N GLU A 154 -19.77 9.33 -0.13
CA GLU A 154 -19.11 9.03 -1.40
C GLU A 154 -17.79 9.80 -1.52
N ARG A 155 -17.79 11.11 -1.24
CA ARG A 155 -16.57 11.92 -1.20
C ARG A 155 -15.55 11.44 -0.16
N HIS A 156 -16.01 10.95 0.99
CA HIS A 156 -15.13 10.40 2.01
C HIS A 156 -14.53 9.04 1.59
N GLN A 157 -15.26 8.27 0.80
CA GLN A 157 -14.76 7.05 0.16
C GLN A 157 -13.74 7.37 -0.94
N GLU A 158 -13.94 8.44 -1.73
CA GLU A 158 -12.91 8.90 -2.69
C GLU A 158 -11.60 9.26 -1.97
N GLN A 159 -11.68 9.92 -0.80
CA GLN A 159 -10.50 10.20 0.04
C GLN A 159 -9.82 8.92 0.53
N ARG A 160 -10.60 7.85 0.79
CA ARG A 160 -10.03 6.54 1.16
C ARG A 160 -9.23 5.94 0.02
N ASP A 161 -9.79 5.99 -1.18
CA ASP A 161 -9.16 5.47 -2.38
C ASP A 161 -7.85 6.23 -2.67
N GLU A 162 -7.82 7.55 -2.46
CA GLU A 162 -6.58 8.36 -2.52
C GLU A 162 -5.54 7.92 -1.47
N ILE A 163 -5.97 7.63 -0.23
CA ILE A 163 -5.07 7.15 0.83
C ILE A 163 -4.48 5.78 0.49
N GLU A 164 -5.29 4.86 -0.04
CA GLU A 164 -4.85 3.52 -0.44
C GLU A 164 -3.92 3.57 -1.66
N ALA A 165 -4.17 4.46 -2.61
CA ALA A 165 -3.32 4.65 -3.79
C ALA A 165 -1.90 5.12 -3.44
N GLU A 166 -1.74 5.87 -2.34
CA GLU A 166 -0.43 6.40 -1.91
C GLU A 166 0.37 5.41 -1.05
N ALA A 167 -0.24 4.30 -0.60
CA ALA A 167 0.41 3.28 0.23
C ALA A 167 1.74 2.73 -0.34
N PRO A 168 1.90 2.48 -1.67
CA PRO A 168 3.18 2.06 -2.24
C PRO A 168 4.29 3.09 -2.06
N THR A 169 3.97 4.40 -2.11
CA THR A 169 4.95 5.48 -1.95
C THR A 169 5.52 5.49 -0.53
N PHE A 170 4.68 5.24 0.49
CA PHE A 170 5.13 5.05 1.88
C PHE A 170 6.07 3.85 2.01
N GLN A 171 5.72 2.72 1.39
CA GLN A 171 6.54 1.51 1.44
C GLN A 171 7.92 1.74 0.81
N VAL A 172 7.98 2.41 -0.34
CA VAL A 172 9.24 2.78 -1.00
C VAL A 172 10.11 3.68 -0.11
N LEU A 173 9.53 4.68 0.58
CA LEU A 173 10.26 5.53 1.52
C LEU A 173 10.80 4.73 2.72
N GLU A 174 9.98 3.83 3.28
CA GLU A 174 10.37 2.98 4.40
C GLU A 174 11.50 2.01 4.03
N ASP A 175 11.42 1.38 2.85
CA ASP A 175 12.47 0.49 2.35
C ASP A 175 13.74 1.26 2.05
N PHE A 176 13.65 2.45 1.43
CA PHE A 176 14.81 3.30 1.18
C PHE A 176 15.49 3.74 2.49
N GLY A 177 14.72 4.15 3.50
CA GLY A 177 15.27 4.49 4.82
C GLY A 177 15.88 3.28 5.53
N ARG A 178 15.27 2.09 5.43
CA ARG A 178 15.79 0.84 5.99
C ARG A 178 17.10 0.42 5.34
N ASP A 179 17.23 0.58 4.02
CA ASP A 179 18.45 0.31 3.27
C ASP A 179 19.58 1.26 3.71
N LEU A 180 19.28 2.55 3.92
CA LEU A 180 20.26 3.51 4.46
C LEU A 180 20.69 3.16 5.90
N ILE A 181 19.78 2.68 6.73
CA ILE A 181 20.11 2.26 8.10
C ILE A 181 20.96 0.99 8.11
N SER A 182 20.58 -0.02 7.32
CA SER A 182 21.30 -1.30 7.26
C SER A 182 22.68 -1.21 6.62
N SER A 183 22.89 -0.24 5.72
CA SER A 183 24.20 0.08 5.15
C SER A 183 25.13 0.86 6.10
N GLY A 184 24.66 1.25 7.30
CA GLY A 184 25.49 1.91 8.31
C GLY A 184 25.68 3.41 8.09
N HIS A 185 24.73 4.07 7.42
CA HIS A 185 24.79 5.50 7.11
C HIS A 185 25.00 6.40 8.36
N ARG A 186 25.83 7.44 8.27
CA ARG A 186 26.17 8.30 9.44
C ARG A 186 24.97 8.95 10.14
N ALA A 187 23.92 9.26 9.38
CA ALA A 187 22.67 9.86 9.86
C ALA A 187 21.56 8.84 10.16
N SER A 188 21.86 7.54 10.35
CA SER A 188 20.83 6.52 10.64
C SER A 188 19.86 6.89 11.79
N PRO A 189 20.29 7.50 12.92
CA PRO A 189 19.37 7.92 13.98
C PRO A 189 18.33 8.95 13.51
N GLU A 190 18.74 9.92 12.69
CA GLU A 190 17.87 10.97 12.14
C GLU A 190 16.91 10.40 11.08
N ILE A 191 17.38 9.45 10.28
CA ILE A 191 16.55 8.72 9.30
C ILE A 191 15.47 7.91 10.03
N GLU A 192 15.84 7.17 11.08
CA GLU A 192 14.90 6.37 11.89
C GLU A 192 13.87 7.27 12.60
N GLU A 193 14.28 8.38 13.22
CA GLU A 193 13.37 9.35 13.82
C GLU A 193 12.38 9.91 12.78
N LYS A 194 12.87 10.21 11.57
CA LYS A 194 12.02 10.73 10.50
C LYS A 194 11.01 9.71 9.99
N LEU A 195 11.42 8.44 9.83
CA LEU A 195 10.52 7.34 9.50
C LEU A 195 9.45 7.15 10.58
N GLN A 196 9.81 7.19 11.86
CA GLN A 196 8.86 7.10 12.97
C GLN A 196 7.85 8.25 12.96
N THR A 197 8.30 9.47 12.69
CA THR A 197 7.43 10.65 12.57
C THR A 197 6.39 10.46 11.46
N ILE A 198 6.82 10.02 10.28
CA ILE A 198 5.91 9.78 9.14
C ILE A 198 4.92 8.65 9.43
N ARG A 199 5.37 7.57 10.08
CA ARG A 199 4.49 6.47 10.51
C ARG A 199 3.42 6.97 11.48
N LEU A 200 3.80 7.79 12.46
CA LEU A 200 2.85 8.38 13.40
C LEU A 200 1.85 9.31 12.69
N GLU A 201 2.31 10.18 11.78
CA GLU A 201 1.44 11.08 11.01
C GLU A 201 0.48 10.30 10.10
N ARG A 202 0.91 9.18 9.50
CA ARG A 202 0.06 8.25 8.74
C ARG A 202 -1.00 7.59 9.62
N ASP A 203 -0.59 7.08 10.79
CA ASP A 203 -1.51 6.41 11.70
C ASP A 203 -2.55 7.40 12.27
N GLU A 204 -2.19 8.66 12.50
CA GLU A 204 -3.13 9.73 12.89
C GLU A 204 -4.09 10.09 11.76
N LEU A 205 -3.64 10.13 10.50
CA LEU A 205 -4.51 10.30 9.35
C LEU A 205 -5.55 9.17 9.25
N GLU A 206 -5.14 7.92 9.43
CA GLU A 206 -6.05 6.76 9.40
C GLU A 206 -7.10 6.86 10.53
N LYS A 207 -6.69 7.24 11.74
CA LYS A 207 -7.62 7.48 12.85
C LYS A 207 -8.58 8.63 12.54
N ALA A 208 -8.09 9.72 11.96
CA ALA A 208 -8.94 10.85 11.59
C ALA A 208 -9.97 10.46 10.53
N TRP A 209 -9.58 9.61 9.57
CA TRP A 209 -10.48 9.06 8.56
C TRP A 209 -11.56 8.19 9.20
N GLU A 210 -11.19 7.23 10.05
CA GLU A 210 -12.17 6.34 10.70
C GLU A 210 -13.12 7.12 11.63
N GLN A 211 -12.63 8.14 12.33
CA GLN A 211 -13.47 9.03 13.13
C GLN A 211 -14.48 9.79 12.26
N ARG A 212 -14.04 10.30 11.10
CA ARG A 212 -14.90 10.99 10.16
C ARG A 212 -15.96 10.06 9.57
N LYS A 213 -15.58 8.84 9.19
CA LYS A 213 -16.51 7.80 8.74
C LYS A 213 -17.58 7.51 9.78
N LYS A 214 -17.19 7.25 11.04
CA LYS A 214 -18.13 7.04 12.15
C LYS A 214 -19.12 8.19 12.26
N MET A 215 -18.67 9.44 12.12
CA MET A 215 -19.54 10.61 12.19
C MET A 215 -20.52 10.68 11.00
N LEU A 216 -20.07 10.37 9.79
CA LEU A 216 -20.92 10.35 8.59
C LEU A 216 -21.94 9.21 8.61
N ASP A 217 -21.55 8.03 9.09
CA ASP A 217 -22.45 6.89 9.29
C ASP A 217 -23.53 7.23 10.33
N GLN A 218 -23.14 7.82 11.47
CA GLN A 218 -24.09 8.33 12.45
C GLN A 218 -25.00 9.41 11.82
N CYS A 219 -24.46 10.31 10.99
CA CYS A 219 -25.28 11.30 10.30
C CYS A 219 -26.34 10.65 9.41
N LEU A 220 -25.97 9.59 8.69
CA LEU A 220 -26.89 8.83 7.84
C LEU A 220 -27.99 8.16 8.68
N GLU A 221 -27.62 7.52 9.78
CA GLU A 221 -28.56 6.90 10.72
C GLU A 221 -29.55 7.92 11.29
N LEU A 222 -29.10 9.12 11.64
CA LEU A 222 -29.96 10.21 12.09
C LEU A 222 -30.95 10.66 11.01
N GLN A 223 -30.51 10.78 9.75
CA GLN A 223 -31.41 11.18 8.66
C GLN A 223 -32.46 10.11 8.36
N LEU A 224 -32.08 8.84 8.38
CA LEU A 224 -33.04 7.73 8.25
C LEU A 224 -34.07 7.75 9.39
N PHE A 225 -33.61 7.93 10.63
CA PHE A 225 -34.49 8.04 11.79
C PHE A 225 -35.46 9.21 11.67
N ARG A 226 -35.00 10.38 11.19
CA ARG A 226 -35.86 11.55 10.94
C ARG A 226 -36.94 11.25 9.91
N VAL A 227 -36.57 10.61 8.80
CA VAL A 227 -37.52 10.22 7.75
C VAL A 227 -38.59 9.27 8.31
N ASP A 228 -38.21 8.26 9.08
CA ASP A 228 -39.16 7.31 9.67
C ASP A 228 -40.07 7.97 10.71
N CYS A 229 -39.52 8.88 11.53
CA CYS A 229 -40.31 9.71 12.45
C CYS A 229 -41.35 10.55 11.70
N ASP A 230 -40.96 11.18 10.59
CA ASP A 230 -41.86 12.02 9.81
C ASP A 230 -42.94 11.19 9.11
N GLN A 231 -42.62 9.98 8.63
CA GLN A 231 -43.61 9.06 8.10
C GLN A 231 -44.63 8.63 9.17
N ALA A 232 -44.14 8.25 10.36
CA ALA A 232 -45.00 7.88 11.49
C ALA A 232 -45.88 9.06 11.92
N GLU A 233 -45.31 10.26 12.01
CA GLU A 233 -46.04 11.47 12.39
C GLU A 233 -47.10 11.85 11.35
N ASN A 234 -46.77 11.85 10.07
CA ASN A 234 -47.74 12.13 9.00
C ASN A 234 -48.90 11.12 8.99
N TRP A 235 -48.62 9.85 9.26
CA TRP A 235 -49.66 8.83 9.41
C TRP A 235 -50.56 9.13 10.60
N MET A 236 -49.98 9.45 11.77
CA MET A 236 -50.74 9.80 12.97
C MET A 236 -51.60 11.05 12.74
N VAL A 237 -51.03 12.12 12.17
CA VAL A 237 -51.74 13.37 11.83
C VAL A 237 -52.97 13.08 10.96
N ALA A 238 -52.84 12.25 9.93
CA ALA A 238 -53.96 11.91 9.06
C ALA A 238 -55.10 11.21 9.82
N ARG A 239 -54.78 10.37 10.81
CA ARG A 239 -55.77 9.64 11.61
C ARG A 239 -56.34 10.45 12.77
N GLU A 240 -55.54 11.30 13.39
CA GLU A 240 -56.01 12.31 14.35
C GLU A 240 -56.99 13.27 13.68
N ASN A 241 -56.69 13.73 12.46
CA ASN A 241 -57.62 14.56 11.68
C ASN A 241 -58.91 13.80 11.33
N TYR A 242 -58.82 12.49 11.07
CA TYR A 242 -59.98 11.63 10.83
C TYR A 242 -60.82 11.34 12.09
N LEU A 243 -60.19 11.36 13.27
CA LEU A 243 -60.89 11.28 14.57
C LEU A 243 -61.50 12.62 14.96
N SER A 244 -60.84 13.73 14.62
CA SER A 244 -61.22 15.10 14.97
C SER A 244 -62.22 15.74 14.00
N SER A 245 -62.45 15.16 12.82
CA SER A 245 -63.46 15.67 11.89
C SER A 245 -64.85 15.45 12.50
N ASP A 246 -65.39 16.52 13.09
CA ASP A 246 -66.68 16.57 13.80
C ASP A 246 -67.86 16.59 12.82
N ASP A 247 -67.91 15.64 11.88
CA ASP A 247 -69.06 15.50 11.00
C ASP A 247 -70.16 14.66 11.67
N LYS A 248 -70.74 15.24 12.72
CA LYS A 248 -71.88 14.71 13.48
C LYS A 248 -73.19 14.72 12.69
N GLY A 249 -73.22 15.30 11.49
CA GLY A 249 -74.46 15.66 10.80
C GLY A 249 -75.00 14.64 9.81
N SER A 250 -74.17 13.78 9.20
CA SER A 250 -74.62 13.07 7.98
C SER A 250 -73.89 11.75 7.66
N LEU A 251 -73.55 10.94 8.66
CA LEU A 251 -72.91 9.62 8.43
C LEU A 251 -73.72 8.47 9.05
N ASP A 252 -74.88 8.23 8.42
CA ASP A 252 -75.83 7.12 8.50
C ASP A 252 -75.52 5.95 9.46
N SER A 253 -76.32 5.90 10.53
CA SER A 253 -76.39 4.89 11.59
C SER A 253 -75.17 4.79 12.52
N LEU A 254 -75.44 4.79 13.83
CA LEU A 254 -74.46 4.58 14.90
C LEU A 254 -73.60 3.32 14.67
N GLY A 255 -74.16 2.30 14.01
CA GLY A 255 -73.43 1.10 13.59
C GLY A 255 -72.34 1.33 12.53
N ALA A 256 -72.51 2.25 11.58
CA ALA A 256 -71.47 2.58 10.60
C ALA A 256 -70.27 3.31 11.25
N LEU A 257 -70.54 4.16 12.25
CA LEU A 257 -69.52 4.82 13.04
C LEU A 257 -68.73 3.82 13.89
N MET A 258 -69.42 2.89 14.57
CA MET A 258 -68.75 1.82 15.31
C MET A 258 -67.82 1.00 14.40
N LYS A 259 -68.29 0.58 13.23
CA LYS A 259 -67.48 -0.17 12.25
C LYS A 259 -66.23 0.61 11.79
N LYS A 260 -66.36 1.91 11.51
CA LYS A 260 -65.22 2.75 11.13
C LYS A 260 -64.18 2.88 12.26
N ARG A 261 -64.60 2.91 13.52
CA ARG A 261 -63.69 2.94 14.67
C ARG A 261 -63.01 1.58 14.87
N ASP A 262 -63.71 0.47 14.63
CA ASP A 262 -63.11 -0.87 14.62
C ASP A 262 -62.07 -1.04 13.50
N ASP A 263 -62.32 -0.48 12.31
CA ASP A 263 -61.34 -0.52 11.20
C ASP A 263 -60.11 0.34 11.50
N LEU A 264 -60.27 1.47 12.23
CA LEU A 264 -59.16 2.28 12.70
C LEU A 264 -58.34 1.58 13.79
N ASP A 265 -58.99 0.86 14.71
CA ASP A 265 -58.35 0.05 15.75
C ASP A 265 -57.44 -1.04 15.15
N LYS A 266 -57.92 -1.71 14.10
CA LYS A 266 -57.12 -2.68 13.31
C LYS A 266 -55.91 -2.02 12.64
N ALA A 267 -56.10 -0.82 12.09
CA ALA A 267 -55.02 -0.07 11.46
C ALA A 267 -53.95 0.38 12.48
N ILE A 268 -54.38 0.83 13.67
CA ILE A 268 -53.49 1.16 14.79
C ILE A 268 -52.72 -0.09 15.25
N THR A 269 -53.38 -1.24 15.36
CA THR A 269 -52.75 -2.52 15.73
C THR A 269 -51.67 -2.92 14.72
N THR A 270 -51.89 -2.69 13.43
CA THR A 270 -50.89 -2.97 12.38
C THR A 270 -49.70 -2.02 12.46
N GLN A 271 -49.96 -0.73 12.70
CA GLN A 271 -48.93 0.31 12.76
C GLN A 271 -48.09 0.24 14.05
N ASP A 272 -48.58 -0.41 15.10
CA ASP A 272 -47.89 -0.57 16.39
C ASP A 272 -46.49 -1.18 16.23
N LYS A 273 -46.36 -2.22 15.38
CA LYS A 273 -45.06 -2.85 15.09
C LYS A 273 -44.03 -1.86 14.54
N LYS A 274 -44.44 -0.96 13.65
CA LYS A 274 -43.54 0.05 13.06
C LYS A 274 -43.11 1.11 14.07
N ILE A 275 -43.99 1.45 15.03
CA ILE A 275 -43.63 2.36 16.12
C ILE A 275 -42.65 1.69 17.08
N THR A 276 -42.82 0.39 17.37
CA THR A 276 -41.87 -0.39 18.17
C THR A 276 -40.53 -0.57 17.46
N GLU A 277 -40.51 -0.82 16.16
CA GLU A 277 -39.28 -0.87 15.36
C GLU A 277 -38.52 0.46 15.39
N LEU A 278 -39.26 1.59 15.29
CA LEU A 278 -38.69 2.94 15.41
C LEU A 278 -38.13 3.23 16.81
N GLU A 279 -38.79 2.73 17.86
CA GLU A 279 -38.33 2.80 19.26
C GLU A 279 -37.03 2.02 19.47
N VAL A 280 -36.99 0.76 19.02
CA VAL A 280 -35.77 -0.08 19.09
C VAL A 280 -34.63 0.54 18.28
N PHE A 281 -34.93 1.09 17.10
CA PHE A 281 -33.91 1.75 16.28
C PHE A 281 -33.31 2.95 17.01
N ALA A 282 -34.14 3.83 17.57
CA ALA A 282 -33.69 4.98 18.34
C ALA A 282 -32.91 4.60 19.61
N GLU A 283 -33.36 3.60 20.37
CA GLU A 283 -32.66 3.07 21.55
C GLU A 283 -31.29 2.51 21.18
N ARG A 284 -31.17 1.81 20.05
CA ARG A 284 -29.90 1.30 19.54
C ARG A 284 -28.93 2.43 19.21
N LEU A 285 -29.40 3.50 18.56
CA LEU A 285 -28.56 4.67 18.26
C LEU A 285 -28.06 5.32 19.55
N ILE A 286 -28.93 5.51 20.54
CA ILE A 286 -28.56 6.08 21.84
C ILE A 286 -27.55 5.18 22.56
N ALA A 287 -27.77 3.85 22.57
CA ALA A 287 -26.87 2.89 23.22
C ALA A 287 -25.46 2.84 22.58
N ASN A 288 -25.35 3.19 21.31
CA ASN A 288 -24.09 3.23 20.56
C ASN A 288 -23.35 4.58 20.65
N ASP A 289 -23.70 5.44 21.62
CA ASP A 289 -23.14 6.78 21.82
C ASP A 289 -23.21 7.64 20.54
N HIS A 290 -24.39 7.69 19.92
CA HIS A 290 -24.63 8.51 18.75
C HIS A 290 -24.50 10.02 19.07
N TYR A 291 -23.81 10.80 18.22
CA TYR A 291 -23.53 12.23 18.53
C TYR A 291 -24.80 13.06 18.81
N ALA A 292 -25.92 12.73 18.17
CA ALA A 292 -27.23 13.36 18.36
C ALA A 292 -28.18 12.60 19.31
N GLN A 293 -27.67 11.78 20.24
CA GLN A 293 -28.49 10.95 21.13
C GLN A 293 -29.58 11.72 21.91
N GLU A 294 -29.30 12.95 22.35
CA GLU A 294 -30.27 13.78 23.06
C GLU A 294 -31.43 14.21 22.14
N GLU A 295 -31.11 14.56 20.89
CA GLU A 295 -32.10 14.92 19.87
C GLU A 295 -32.98 13.72 19.53
N ILE A 296 -32.36 12.55 19.32
CA ILE A 296 -33.05 11.30 19.01
C ILE A 296 -34.01 10.92 20.13
N ALA A 297 -33.58 10.98 21.39
CA ALA A 297 -34.41 10.68 22.55
C ALA A 297 -35.63 11.62 22.65
N VAL A 298 -35.43 12.93 22.48
CA VAL A 298 -36.52 13.91 22.50
C VAL A 298 -37.51 13.67 21.35
N ARG A 299 -37.01 13.39 20.15
CA ARG A 299 -37.84 13.13 18.96
C ARG A 299 -38.65 11.85 19.11
N LEU A 300 -38.04 10.78 19.62
CA LEU A 300 -38.72 9.51 19.90
C LEU A 300 -39.83 9.71 20.94
N GLN A 301 -39.52 10.37 22.06
CA GLN A 301 -40.51 10.61 23.11
C GLN A 301 -41.74 11.36 22.56
N ARG A 302 -41.52 12.36 21.69
CA ARG A 302 -42.62 13.08 21.02
C ARG A 302 -43.50 12.16 20.19
N ILE A 303 -42.91 11.20 19.45
CA ILE A 303 -43.66 10.22 18.65
C ILE A 303 -44.46 9.28 19.56
N LEU A 304 -43.85 8.76 20.62
CA LEU A 304 -44.51 7.85 21.57
C LEU A 304 -45.66 8.53 22.32
N ASP A 305 -45.47 9.77 22.78
CA ASP A 305 -46.50 10.55 23.45
C ASP A 305 -47.70 10.80 22.51
N ARG A 306 -47.43 11.14 21.26
CA ARG A 306 -48.48 11.34 20.23
C ARG A 306 -49.20 10.03 19.91
N TRP A 307 -48.48 8.92 19.79
CA TRP A 307 -49.04 7.58 19.58
C TRP A 307 -49.98 7.17 20.71
N LYS A 308 -49.56 7.41 21.97
CA LYS A 308 -50.37 7.16 23.16
C LYS A 308 -51.62 8.04 23.20
N ALA A 309 -51.50 9.32 22.83
CA ALA A 309 -52.64 10.24 22.76
C ALA A 309 -53.67 9.79 21.71
N LEU A 310 -53.23 9.36 20.52
CA LEU A 310 -54.09 8.83 19.46
C LEU A 310 -54.88 7.59 19.92
N LYS A 311 -54.20 6.62 20.56
CA LYS A 311 -54.87 5.43 21.14
C LYS A 311 -55.92 5.82 22.19
N ALA A 312 -55.59 6.76 23.07
CA ALA A 312 -56.52 7.24 24.10
C ALA A 312 -57.75 7.94 23.49
N GLN A 313 -57.56 8.74 22.44
CA GLN A 313 -58.66 9.39 21.71
C GLN A 313 -59.61 8.38 21.07
N LEU A 314 -59.08 7.31 20.44
CA LEU A 314 -59.92 6.26 19.86
C LEU A 314 -60.78 5.54 20.92
N ILE A 315 -60.18 5.20 22.07
CA ILE A 315 -60.90 4.55 23.18
C ILE A 315 -62.04 5.45 23.69
N ALA A 316 -61.75 6.73 23.91
CA ALA A 316 -62.73 7.70 24.41
C ALA A 316 -63.91 7.93 23.44
N GLU A 317 -63.68 7.87 22.13
CA GLU A 317 -64.77 7.98 21.15
C GLU A 317 -65.61 6.69 21.04
N ARG A 318 -64.99 5.52 21.24
CA ARG A 318 -65.70 4.23 21.24
C ARG A 318 -66.64 4.09 22.44
N THR A 319 -66.22 4.55 23.62
CA THR A 319 -67.07 4.54 24.82
C THR A 319 -68.30 5.43 24.65
N LYS A 320 -68.12 6.66 24.13
CA LYS A 320 -69.23 7.58 23.84
C LYS A 320 -70.25 7.01 22.84
N LEU A 321 -69.79 6.31 21.81
CA LEU A 321 -70.68 5.67 20.84
C LEU A 321 -71.50 4.53 21.47
N GLY A 322 -70.92 3.78 22.42
CA GLY A 322 -71.65 2.78 23.20
C GLY A 322 -72.69 3.39 24.13
N ASP A 323 -72.33 4.46 24.83
CA ASP A 323 -73.21 5.26 25.69
C ASP A 323 -74.47 5.74 24.94
N SER A 324 -74.30 6.27 23.74
CA SER A 324 -75.41 6.75 22.90
C SER A 324 -76.33 5.63 22.38
N ALA A 325 -75.84 4.39 22.26
CA ALA A 325 -76.64 3.25 21.86
C ALA A 325 -77.59 2.80 22.99
N ASP A 326 -77.06 2.69 24.21
CA ASP A 326 -77.80 2.29 25.41
C ASP A 326 -78.92 3.30 25.73
N LEU A 327 -78.64 4.61 25.57
CA LEU A 327 -79.62 5.68 25.79
C LEU A 327 -80.84 5.58 24.86
N LYS A 328 -80.65 5.18 23.61
CA LYS A 328 -81.75 5.01 22.64
C LYS A 328 -82.65 3.83 22.96
N GLN A 329 -82.10 2.78 23.57
CA GLN A 329 -82.87 1.61 23.99
C GLN A 329 -83.77 1.97 25.18
N PHE A 330 -83.21 2.67 26.18
CA PHE A 330 -83.96 3.13 27.35
C PHE A 330 -85.23 3.93 27.00
N TYR A 331 -85.13 4.92 26.11
CA TYR A 331 -86.28 5.75 25.75
C TYR A 331 -87.42 4.98 25.09
N ARG A 332 -87.10 3.94 24.31
CA ARG A 332 -88.11 3.09 23.66
C ARG A 332 -88.89 2.30 24.69
N ASP A 333 -88.18 1.62 25.58
CA ASP A 333 -88.81 0.71 26.56
C ASP A 333 -89.62 1.49 27.61
N LEU A 334 -89.19 2.73 27.93
CA LEU A 334 -89.93 3.65 28.81
C LEU A 334 -91.27 4.09 28.22
N GLU A 335 -91.33 4.37 26.92
CA GLU A 335 -92.57 4.84 26.26
C GLU A 335 -93.63 3.73 26.26
N ASP A 336 -93.23 2.50 25.93
CA ASP A 336 -94.11 1.32 25.89
C ASP A 336 -94.75 1.02 27.25
N LEU A 337 -94.02 1.20 28.35
CA LEU A 337 -94.54 0.93 29.71
C LEU A 337 -95.53 1.99 30.20
N ASN A 338 -95.26 3.28 29.93
CA ASN A 338 -96.14 4.38 30.34
C ASN A 338 -97.52 4.30 29.66
N GLU A 339 -97.57 3.89 28.38
CA GLU A 339 -98.83 3.71 27.66
C GLU A 339 -99.72 2.65 28.34
N TRP A 340 -99.12 1.54 28.76
CA TRP A 340 -99.87 0.45 29.40
C TRP A 340 -100.37 0.80 30.81
N ILE A 341 -99.56 1.49 31.64
CA ILE A 341 -99.98 1.90 32.99
C ILE A 341 -101.21 2.81 32.92
N SER A 342 -101.23 3.72 31.93
CA SER A 342 -102.35 4.62 31.67
C SER A 342 -103.65 3.88 31.31
N GLU A 343 -103.57 2.75 30.60
CA GLU A 343 -104.73 1.94 30.22
C GLU A 343 -105.40 1.26 31.43
N MET A 344 -104.61 0.82 32.42
CA MET A 344 -105.10 -0.01 33.54
C MET A 344 -105.70 0.78 34.71
N LEU A 345 -105.28 2.04 34.90
CA LEU A 345 -105.66 2.87 36.05
C LEU A 345 -107.18 3.08 36.28
N PRO A 346 -108.04 3.25 35.24
CA PRO A 346 -109.48 3.44 35.43
C PRO A 346 -110.18 2.24 36.10
N THR A 347 -109.72 1.02 35.82
CA THR A 347 -110.30 -0.23 36.36
C THR A 347 -110.01 -0.40 37.85
N ALA A 348 -108.93 0.18 38.34
CA ALA A 348 -108.57 0.18 39.76
C ALA A 348 -109.46 1.13 40.60
N CYS A 349 -110.10 2.14 39.98
CA CYS A 349 -110.75 3.26 40.67
C CYS A 349 -112.29 3.16 40.80
N ASP A 350 -112.96 2.10 40.34
CA ASP A 350 -114.43 2.00 40.40
C ASP A 350 -114.97 1.54 41.77
N GLU A 351 -116.09 2.14 42.22
CA GLU A 351 -116.68 1.88 43.55
C GLU A 351 -117.74 0.76 43.56
N SER A 352 -117.53 -0.33 42.83
CA SER A 352 -118.52 -1.41 42.65
C SER A 352 -118.84 -2.24 43.90
N TYR A 353 -118.14 -2.00 45.02
CA TYR A 353 -118.22 -2.72 46.29
C TYR A 353 -119.41 -2.36 47.20
N LYS A 354 -120.13 -1.28 46.91
CA LYS A 354 -121.28 -0.81 47.72
C LYS A 354 -122.57 -1.65 47.54
N ASP A 355 -122.61 -2.57 46.58
CA ASP A 355 -123.77 -3.43 46.31
C ASP A 355 -123.53 -4.87 46.81
N THR A 356 -124.36 -5.30 47.77
CA THR A 356 -124.27 -6.57 48.52
C THR A 356 -124.68 -7.80 47.73
N THR A 357 -125.21 -7.66 46.51
CA THR A 357 -125.51 -8.81 45.66
C THR A 357 -124.26 -9.34 44.97
N ASN A 358 -124.03 -10.65 45.06
CA ASN A 358 -122.88 -11.34 44.46
C ASN A 358 -121.50 -10.77 44.88
N ILE A 359 -121.37 -10.32 46.12
CA ILE A 359 -120.15 -9.66 46.66
C ILE A 359 -118.89 -10.50 46.44
N GLN A 360 -119.00 -11.83 46.55
CA GLN A 360 -117.89 -12.76 46.35
C GLN A 360 -117.42 -12.86 44.90
N ARG A 361 -118.34 -12.75 43.92
CA ARG A 361 -117.99 -12.73 42.49
C ARG A 361 -117.26 -11.45 42.12
N LYS A 362 -117.68 -10.31 42.68
CA LYS A 362 -117.03 -9.01 42.47
C LYS A 362 -115.62 -8.99 43.05
N TYR A 363 -115.43 -9.52 44.26
CA TYR A 363 -114.11 -9.70 44.86
C TYR A 363 -113.18 -10.58 44.01
N LEU A 364 -113.68 -11.69 43.46
CA LEU A 364 -112.86 -12.61 42.66
C LEU A 364 -112.39 -11.99 41.34
N LYS A 365 -113.25 -11.23 40.65
CA LYS A 365 -112.88 -10.50 39.42
C LYS A 365 -111.82 -9.41 39.67
N HIS A 366 -111.85 -8.78 40.83
CA HIS A 366 -110.83 -7.79 41.21
C HIS A 366 -109.47 -8.45 41.44
N LYS A 367 -109.46 -9.65 42.05
CA LYS A 367 -108.24 -10.42 42.29
C LYS A 367 -107.53 -10.88 41.00
N THR A 368 -108.27 -11.13 39.93
CA THR A 368 -107.66 -11.45 38.63
C THR A 368 -107.00 -10.24 37.97
N PHE A 369 -107.61 -9.05 38.08
CA PHE A 369 -107.01 -7.80 37.61
C PHE A 369 -105.74 -7.45 38.40
N GLU A 370 -105.74 -7.68 39.71
CA GLU A 370 -104.57 -7.48 40.57
C GLU A 370 -103.36 -8.33 40.13
N ASN A 371 -103.57 -9.59 39.71
CA ASN A 371 -102.48 -10.44 39.21
C ASN A 371 -101.91 -9.97 37.86
N GLU A 372 -102.76 -9.47 36.96
CA GLU A 372 -102.32 -8.91 35.67
C GLU A 372 -101.41 -7.70 35.87
N VAL A 373 -101.73 -6.85 36.86
CA VAL A 373 -100.87 -5.72 37.23
C VAL A 373 -99.53 -6.22 37.76
N HIS A 374 -99.50 -7.18 38.69
CA HIS A 374 -98.23 -7.68 39.24
C HIS A 374 -97.34 -8.40 38.20
N GLY A 375 -97.91 -8.96 37.14
CA GLY A 375 -97.17 -9.68 36.10
C GLY A 375 -96.15 -8.85 35.32
N ARG A 376 -96.27 -7.52 35.31
CA ARG A 376 -95.36 -6.61 34.59
C ARG A 376 -94.24 -6.00 35.45
N THR A 377 -94.06 -6.48 36.68
CA THR A 377 -93.08 -5.91 37.63
C THR A 377 -91.64 -5.97 37.10
N GLU A 378 -91.21 -7.11 36.53
CA GLU A 378 -89.83 -7.28 36.05
C GLU A 378 -89.50 -6.39 34.84
N GLU A 379 -90.48 -6.14 33.96
CA GLU A 379 -90.31 -5.26 32.80
C GLU A 379 -90.11 -3.81 33.24
N VAL A 380 -90.89 -3.35 34.23
CA VAL A 380 -90.77 -2.01 34.82
C VAL A 380 -89.43 -1.85 35.55
N GLU A 381 -89.02 -2.83 36.36
CA GLU A 381 -87.73 -2.82 37.04
C GLU A 381 -86.54 -2.81 36.06
N GLY A 382 -86.64 -3.54 34.94
CA GLY A 382 -85.62 -3.56 33.89
C GLY A 382 -85.35 -2.19 33.28
N VAL A 383 -86.40 -1.43 32.95
CA VAL A 383 -86.29 -0.08 32.38
C VAL A 383 -85.76 0.91 33.42
N ILE A 384 -86.21 0.81 34.68
CA ILE A 384 -85.71 1.61 35.80
C ILE A 384 -84.21 1.39 36.00
N ASN A 385 -83.75 0.13 35.99
CA ASN A 385 -82.34 -0.22 36.17
C ASN A 385 -81.46 0.29 35.01
N LEU A 386 -81.91 0.14 33.76
CA LEU A 386 -81.19 0.66 32.60
C LEU A 386 -81.07 2.20 32.63
N GLY A 387 -82.16 2.89 33.00
CA GLY A 387 -82.18 4.33 33.17
C GLY A 387 -81.23 4.80 34.28
N ASN A 388 -81.23 4.13 35.44
CA ASN A 388 -80.32 4.43 36.55
C ASN A 388 -78.86 4.20 36.17
N ALA A 389 -78.54 3.10 35.47
CA ALA A 389 -77.18 2.81 35.01
C ALA A 389 -76.64 3.87 34.03
N LEU A 390 -77.50 4.39 33.13
CA LEU A 390 -77.16 5.48 32.22
C LEU A 390 -76.89 6.80 32.97
N VAL A 391 -77.67 7.09 34.02
CA VAL A 391 -77.48 8.27 34.88
C VAL A 391 -76.20 8.15 35.71
N GLU A 392 -75.93 6.99 36.30
CA GLU A 392 -74.72 6.74 37.10
C GLU A 392 -73.43 6.96 36.29
N ARG A 393 -73.41 6.45 35.05
CA ARG A 393 -72.24 6.57 34.16
C ARG A 393 -72.20 7.89 33.37
N ARG A 394 -73.16 8.80 33.58
CA ARG A 394 -73.31 10.10 32.88
C ARG A 394 -73.38 9.98 31.35
N ALA A 395 -74.13 8.98 30.89
CA ALA A 395 -74.30 8.62 29.48
C ALA A 395 -75.65 9.11 28.91
N CYS A 396 -76.24 10.17 29.49
CA CYS A 396 -77.57 10.66 29.11
C CYS A 396 -77.54 11.86 28.16
N ASP A 397 -76.41 12.12 27.48
CA ASP A 397 -76.23 13.28 26.60
C ASP A 397 -76.62 14.63 27.27
N GLY A 398 -76.35 14.78 28.58
CA GLY A 398 -76.68 16.00 29.34
C GLY A 398 -78.12 16.07 29.88
N ASN A 399 -78.92 15.02 29.65
CA ASN A 399 -80.29 14.88 30.14
C ASN A 399 -80.39 13.97 31.37
N GLU A 400 -79.35 13.88 32.20
CA GLU A 400 -79.33 12.98 33.36
C GLU A 400 -80.49 13.24 34.32
N GLU A 401 -80.83 14.51 34.58
CA GLU A 401 -81.99 14.85 35.41
C GLU A 401 -83.32 14.51 34.74
N THR A 402 -83.41 14.59 33.42
CA THR A 402 -84.63 14.23 32.67
C THR A 402 -84.85 12.73 32.70
N VAL A 403 -83.80 11.93 32.43
CA VAL A 403 -83.85 10.46 32.51
C VAL A 403 -84.18 10.02 33.92
N LYS A 404 -83.54 10.61 34.93
CA LYS A 404 -83.84 10.34 36.33
C LYS A 404 -85.29 10.69 36.70
N GLY A 405 -85.78 11.86 36.29
CA GLY A 405 -87.16 12.27 36.54
C GLY A 405 -88.19 11.37 35.83
N GLN A 406 -87.86 10.85 34.64
CA GLN A 406 -88.71 9.90 33.92
C GLN A 406 -88.75 8.52 34.59
N VAL A 407 -87.61 8.05 35.12
CA VAL A 407 -87.54 6.83 35.93
C VAL A 407 -88.38 6.99 37.21
N GLU A 408 -88.24 8.12 37.91
CA GLU A 408 -89.02 8.44 39.12
C GLU A 408 -90.53 8.56 38.84
N GLU A 409 -90.94 9.16 37.71
CA GLU A 409 -92.35 9.29 37.36
C GLU A 409 -92.96 7.92 36.96
N LEU A 410 -92.23 7.09 36.21
CA LEU A 410 -92.65 5.72 35.91
C LEU A 410 -92.86 4.91 37.20
N GLU A 411 -91.92 5.01 38.15
CA GLU A 411 -92.01 4.36 39.46
C GLU A 411 -93.23 4.86 40.26
N LYS A 412 -93.52 6.15 40.20
CA LYS A 412 -94.66 6.77 40.89
C LYS A 412 -96.01 6.36 40.30
N GLU A 413 -96.16 6.37 38.97
CA GLU A 413 -97.40 5.96 38.30
C GLU A 413 -97.70 4.48 38.55
N TRP A 414 -96.66 3.64 38.49
CA TRP A 414 -96.73 2.24 38.85
C TRP A 414 -97.22 2.04 40.30
N ASN A 415 -96.62 2.74 41.25
CA ASN A 415 -97.01 2.66 42.67
C ASN A 415 -98.46 3.14 42.91
N HIS A 416 -98.92 4.16 42.18
CA HIS A 416 -100.31 4.64 42.31
C HIS A 416 -101.33 3.60 41.82
N LEU A 417 -101.03 2.92 40.71
CA LEU A 417 -101.86 1.83 40.19
C LEU A 417 -101.98 0.69 41.21
N LEU A 418 -100.88 0.34 41.88
CA LEU A 418 -100.86 -0.67 42.95
C LEU A 418 -101.72 -0.25 44.15
N GLU A 419 -101.61 1.00 44.61
CA GLU A 419 -102.37 1.51 45.76
C GLU A 419 -103.89 1.47 45.54
N ARG A 420 -104.35 1.96 44.38
CA ARG A 420 -105.79 1.97 44.03
C ARG A 420 -106.36 0.57 43.91
N THR A 421 -105.58 -0.33 43.32
CA THR A 421 -105.95 -1.74 43.22
C THR A 421 -106.09 -2.36 44.61
N ALA A 422 -105.23 -2.04 45.56
CA ALA A 422 -105.31 -2.54 46.93
C ALA A 422 -106.54 -2.03 47.71
N ASP A 423 -106.85 -0.72 47.68
CA ASP A 423 -107.97 -0.12 48.44
C ASP A 423 -109.34 -0.72 48.06
N LYS A 424 -109.60 -0.85 46.75
CA LYS A 424 -110.84 -1.46 46.25
C LYS A 424 -110.96 -2.93 46.67
N GLY A 425 -109.84 -3.65 46.74
CA GLY A 425 -109.78 -5.02 47.24
C GLY A 425 -110.18 -5.14 48.71
N GLN A 426 -109.76 -4.19 49.56
CA GLN A 426 -110.06 -4.21 51.01
C GLN A 426 -111.57 -4.04 51.29
N LYS A 427 -112.23 -3.08 50.64
CA LYS A 427 -113.66 -2.79 50.87
C LYS A 427 -114.58 -3.92 50.41
N LEU A 428 -114.22 -4.63 49.33
CA LEU A 428 -114.92 -5.85 48.90
C LEU A 428 -114.74 -7.02 49.88
N ASN A 429 -113.60 -7.07 50.57
CA ASN A 429 -113.27 -8.13 51.50
C ASN A 429 -114.16 -8.08 52.76
N GLU A 430 -114.34 -6.91 53.37
CA GLU A 430 -115.10 -6.74 54.61
C GLU A 430 -116.58 -7.18 54.48
N ALA A 431 -117.27 -6.72 53.45
CA ALA A 431 -118.65 -7.13 53.17
C ALA A 431 -118.76 -8.65 52.90
N SER A 432 -117.71 -9.28 52.34
CA SER A 432 -117.66 -10.72 52.18
C SER A 432 -117.45 -11.46 53.50
N ARG A 433 -116.65 -10.91 54.43
CA ARG A 433 -116.29 -11.55 55.72
C ARG A 433 -117.49 -11.83 56.62
N GLN A 434 -118.43 -10.90 56.76
CA GLN A 434 -119.61 -11.11 57.63
C GLN A 434 -120.54 -12.25 57.15
N GLN A 435 -120.69 -12.41 55.84
CA GLN A 435 -121.45 -13.52 55.25
C GLN A 435 -120.75 -14.87 55.47
N ARG A 436 -119.41 -14.87 55.46
CA ARG A 436 -118.59 -16.07 55.72
C ARG A 436 -118.75 -16.56 57.16
N PHE A 437 -118.76 -15.68 58.17
CA PHE A 437 -118.88 -16.07 59.58
C PHE A 437 -120.10 -16.97 59.86
N ASN A 438 -121.28 -16.54 59.41
CA ASN A 438 -122.54 -17.28 59.63
C ASN A 438 -122.64 -18.61 58.86
N THR A 439 -121.84 -18.76 57.81
CA THR A 439 -121.76 -20.00 57.04
C THR A 439 -120.74 -20.94 57.69
N GLY A 440 -119.56 -20.41 58.05
CA GLY A 440 -118.47 -21.17 58.65
C GLY A 440 -118.83 -21.87 59.95
N ILE A 441 -119.56 -21.22 60.88
CA ILE A 441 -120.00 -21.89 62.12
C ILE A 441 -120.78 -23.18 61.85
N ARG A 442 -121.70 -23.16 60.87
CA ARG A 442 -122.59 -24.29 60.57
C ARG A 442 -121.83 -25.46 59.97
N ASP A 443 -120.88 -25.15 59.09
CA ASP A 443 -120.04 -26.16 58.43
C ASP A 443 -119.05 -26.80 59.42
N PHE A 444 -118.64 -26.04 60.45
CA PHE A 444 -117.73 -26.52 61.48
C PHE A 444 -118.40 -27.52 62.45
N GLU A 445 -119.64 -27.24 62.87
CA GLU A 445 -120.41 -28.14 63.74
C GLU A 445 -120.68 -29.51 63.09
N PHE A 446 -120.87 -29.54 61.77
CA PHE A 446 -121.07 -30.78 61.01
C PHE A 446 -119.81 -31.65 61.01
N TRP A 447 -118.66 -31.07 60.64
CA TRP A 447 -117.40 -31.81 60.54
C TRP A 447 -116.89 -32.36 61.87
N LEU A 448 -117.06 -31.60 62.98
CA LEU A 448 -116.68 -32.11 64.31
C LEU A 448 -117.33 -33.45 64.63
N SER A 449 -118.56 -33.66 64.13
CA SER A 449 -119.30 -34.91 64.32
C SER A 449 -118.75 -36.07 63.46
N GLU A 450 -118.14 -35.76 62.32
CA GLU A 450 -117.52 -36.74 61.40
C GLU A 450 -116.12 -37.17 61.90
N ALA A 451 -115.32 -36.21 62.37
CA ALA A 451 -113.99 -36.46 62.93
C ALA A 451 -114.03 -37.36 64.18
N GLU A 452 -115.00 -37.13 65.07
CA GLU A 452 -115.24 -37.96 66.27
C GLU A 452 -115.52 -39.44 65.91
N THR A 453 -116.21 -39.71 64.79
CA THR A 453 -116.48 -41.07 64.32
C THR A 453 -115.29 -41.78 63.67
N LEU A 454 -114.41 -41.06 62.97
CA LEU A 454 -113.26 -41.66 62.29
C LEU A 454 -112.19 -42.14 63.27
N LEU A 455 -111.93 -41.37 64.34
CA LEU A 455 -110.92 -41.70 65.35
C LEU A 455 -111.29 -42.91 66.22
N SER A 456 -112.54 -43.38 66.19
CA SER A 456 -112.99 -44.53 67.00
C SER A 456 -112.77 -45.90 66.32
N MET A 457 -112.30 -45.95 65.07
CA MET A 457 -112.07 -47.21 64.32
C MET A 457 -110.66 -47.78 64.59
N LYS A 458 -110.51 -49.11 64.76
CA LYS A 458 -109.22 -49.78 65.05
C LYS A 458 -108.64 -50.51 63.82
N ASP A 459 -108.10 -49.79 62.84
CA ASP A 459 -107.43 -50.38 61.66
C ASP A 459 -105.89 -50.53 61.87
N GLN A 460 -105.24 -51.56 61.28
CA GLN A 460 -103.78 -51.83 61.35
C GLN A 460 -103.15 -51.88 59.94
N ALA A 461 -101.94 -51.32 59.76
CA ALA A 461 -101.22 -51.24 58.48
C ALA A 461 -100.52 -52.55 58.04
N ARG A 462 -100.31 -52.77 56.73
CA ARG A 462 -99.72 -54.01 56.16
C ARG A 462 -98.49 -53.82 55.24
N ASP A 463 -98.31 -52.64 54.65
CA ASP A 463 -97.24 -52.29 53.69
C ASP A 463 -97.03 -50.75 53.62
N LEU A 464 -95.99 -50.25 52.93
CA LEU A 464 -95.72 -48.79 52.83
C LEU A 464 -96.92 -48.02 52.24
N ALA A 465 -97.60 -48.62 51.26
CA ALA A 465 -98.74 -48.00 50.61
C ALA A 465 -99.94 -47.91 51.55
N SER A 466 -100.24 -48.94 52.36
CA SER A 466 -101.34 -48.93 53.33
C SER A 466 -101.01 -48.16 54.60
N ALA A 467 -99.77 -48.24 55.12
CA ALA A 467 -99.28 -47.39 56.19
C ALA A 467 -99.27 -45.93 55.73
N GLY A 468 -98.78 -45.66 54.53
CA GLY A 468 -98.81 -44.35 53.88
C GLY A 468 -100.22 -43.88 53.55
N ASN A 469 -101.16 -44.75 53.18
CA ASN A 469 -102.56 -44.37 52.95
C ASN A 469 -103.32 -44.14 54.25
N LEU A 470 -103.03 -44.89 55.32
CA LEU A 470 -103.63 -44.69 56.64
C LEU A 470 -103.02 -43.47 57.33
N LEU A 471 -101.70 -43.29 57.23
CA LEU A 471 -101.01 -42.07 57.64
C LEU A 471 -101.46 -40.91 56.78
N LYS A 472 -101.69 -41.04 55.47
CA LYS A 472 -102.30 -39.99 54.64
C LYS A 472 -103.75 -39.75 55.02
N LYS A 473 -104.55 -40.76 55.34
CA LYS A 473 -105.93 -40.55 55.82
C LYS A 473 -105.94 -39.86 57.18
N HIS A 474 -105.00 -40.22 58.06
CA HIS A 474 -104.84 -39.60 59.36
C HIS A 474 -104.23 -38.21 59.26
N GLN A 475 -103.26 -38.00 58.38
CA GLN A 475 -102.75 -36.69 57.99
C GLN A 475 -103.82 -35.89 57.27
N LEU A 476 -104.74 -36.48 56.51
CA LEU A 476 -105.89 -35.78 55.93
C LEU A 476 -106.81 -35.34 57.05
N LEU A 477 -107.05 -36.18 58.05
CA LEU A 477 -107.79 -35.77 59.24
C LEU A 477 -107.02 -34.71 60.05
N GLU A 478 -105.72 -34.84 60.28
CA GLU A 478 -104.89 -33.88 61.01
C GLU A 478 -104.67 -32.58 60.24
N THR A 479 -104.58 -32.63 58.91
CA THR A 479 -104.50 -31.45 58.03
C THR A 479 -105.86 -30.82 57.92
N GLU A 480 -106.95 -31.58 57.86
CA GLU A 480 -108.30 -31.04 58.01
C GLU A 480 -108.47 -30.43 59.40
N MET A 481 -107.99 -31.06 60.47
CA MET A 481 -108.02 -30.55 61.84
C MET A 481 -107.14 -29.31 61.98
N LEU A 482 -105.94 -29.26 61.41
CA LEU A 482 -105.04 -28.11 61.43
C LEU A 482 -105.59 -26.97 60.56
N ALA A 483 -106.00 -27.26 59.33
CA ALA A 483 -106.64 -26.29 58.43
C ALA A 483 -107.93 -25.75 59.04
N ARG A 484 -108.68 -26.61 59.75
CA ARG A 484 -109.86 -26.19 60.50
C ARG A 484 -109.50 -25.57 61.84
N LYS A 485 -108.33 -25.82 62.44
CA LYS A 485 -107.85 -25.13 63.65
C LYS A 485 -107.64 -23.65 63.35
N ASP A 486 -107.04 -23.36 62.20
CA ASP A 486 -106.96 -22.00 61.70
C ASP A 486 -108.32 -21.51 61.25
N ALA A 487 -109.18 -22.29 60.58
CA ALA A 487 -110.54 -21.84 60.29
C ALA A 487 -111.39 -21.58 61.55
N LEU A 488 -111.12 -22.25 62.67
CA LEU A 488 -111.76 -22.06 63.97
C LEU A 488 -111.22 -20.82 64.67
N LYS A 489 -109.89 -20.64 64.66
CA LYS A 489 -109.26 -19.39 65.10
C LYS A 489 -109.71 -18.22 64.25
N ASP A 490 -109.84 -18.40 62.94
CA ASP A 490 -110.34 -17.43 61.97
C ASP A 490 -111.81 -17.17 62.20
N LEU A 491 -112.61 -18.16 62.56
CA LEU A 491 -113.98 -17.96 63.02
C LEU A 491 -114.00 -17.20 64.35
N ASP A 492 -113.07 -17.45 65.26
CA ASP A 492 -112.95 -16.78 66.55
C ASP A 492 -112.45 -15.33 66.42
N THR A 493 -111.46 -15.07 65.57
CA THR A 493 -110.99 -13.73 65.22
C THR A 493 -112.02 -13.03 64.38
N LEU A 494 -112.64 -13.67 63.38
CA LEU A 494 -113.73 -13.07 62.62
C LEU A 494 -114.93 -12.76 63.52
N ALA A 495 -115.25 -13.60 64.51
CA ALA A 495 -116.21 -13.28 65.56
C ALA A 495 -115.76 -12.06 66.36
N THR A 496 -114.50 -12.02 66.81
CA THR A 496 -113.92 -10.94 67.63
C THR A 496 -113.81 -9.62 66.85
N ASP A 497 -113.50 -9.68 65.56
CA ASP A 497 -113.38 -8.57 64.62
C ASP A 497 -114.75 -8.04 64.24
N LEU A 498 -115.74 -8.92 64.02
CA LEU A 498 -117.14 -8.51 63.84
C LEU A 498 -117.71 -7.88 65.12
N ILE A 499 -117.27 -8.35 66.30
CA ILE A 499 -117.65 -7.78 67.60
C ILE A 499 -116.99 -6.41 67.82
N SER A 500 -115.70 -6.26 67.48
CA SER A 500 -114.95 -5.00 67.68
C SER A 500 -115.30 -3.91 66.65
N SER A 501 -115.72 -4.29 65.44
CA SER A 501 -116.16 -3.38 64.37
C SER A 501 -117.58 -2.81 64.54
N GLY A 502 -118.30 -3.16 65.61
CA GLY A 502 -119.58 -2.54 65.97
C GLY A 502 -120.78 -3.02 65.14
N THR A 503 -120.87 -4.33 64.86
CA THR A 503 -122.01 -4.93 64.16
C THR A 503 -123.21 -5.24 65.08
N PHE A 504 -124.45 -5.20 64.56
CA PHE A 504 -125.69 -5.58 65.28
C PHE A 504 -125.72 -7.12 65.51
N ASN A 505 -126.01 -7.58 66.74
CA ASN A 505 -126.13 -8.99 67.20
C ASN A 505 -124.86 -9.69 67.74
N THR A 506 -124.08 -9.00 68.58
CA THR A 506 -122.88 -9.55 69.25
C THR A 506 -123.16 -10.76 70.15
N GLU A 507 -124.32 -10.85 70.83
CA GLU A 507 -124.64 -11.96 71.76
C GLU A 507 -124.73 -13.33 71.06
N GLN A 508 -125.35 -13.39 69.88
CA GLN A 508 -125.48 -14.64 69.11
C GLN A 508 -124.15 -15.13 68.52
N ILE A 509 -123.22 -14.21 68.25
CA ILE A 509 -121.89 -14.52 67.73
C ILE A 509 -121.05 -15.23 68.82
N VAL A 510 -121.14 -14.77 70.07
CA VAL A 510 -120.38 -15.34 71.20
C VAL A 510 -120.85 -16.74 71.57
N GLU A 511 -122.17 -16.97 71.69
CA GLU A 511 -122.70 -18.29 72.08
C GLU A 511 -122.28 -19.41 71.12
N LYS A 512 -122.35 -19.14 69.81
CA LYS A 512 -122.00 -20.12 68.77
C LYS A 512 -120.49 -20.43 68.73
N ARG A 513 -119.66 -19.42 68.95
CA ARG A 513 -118.20 -19.55 69.00
C ARG A 513 -117.75 -20.51 70.11
N ASP A 514 -118.31 -20.34 71.31
CA ASP A 514 -117.85 -21.08 72.50
C ASP A 514 -118.20 -22.57 72.44
N ASN A 515 -119.34 -22.92 71.82
CA ASN A 515 -119.77 -24.31 71.64
C ASN A 515 -118.83 -25.11 70.72
N VAL A 516 -118.45 -24.54 69.58
CA VAL A 516 -117.57 -25.20 68.59
C VAL A 516 -116.17 -25.45 69.16
N ASN A 517 -115.63 -24.46 69.89
CA ASN A 517 -114.30 -24.54 70.49
C ASN A 517 -114.14 -25.70 71.47
N LYS A 518 -115.16 -25.94 72.31
CA LYS A 518 -115.10 -27.02 73.31
C LYS A 518 -115.01 -28.41 72.69
N ARG A 519 -115.72 -28.66 71.58
CA ARG A 519 -115.72 -29.96 70.90
C ARG A 519 -114.41 -30.23 70.14
N PHE A 520 -113.83 -29.19 69.54
CA PHE A 520 -112.57 -29.31 68.80
C PHE A 520 -111.41 -29.83 69.67
N LEU A 521 -111.27 -29.31 70.90
CA LEU A 521 -110.22 -29.75 71.83
C LEU A 521 -110.25 -31.25 72.16
N ASN A 522 -111.44 -31.86 72.18
CA ASN A 522 -111.58 -33.29 72.47
C ASN A 522 -111.11 -34.16 71.28
N VAL A 523 -111.36 -33.73 70.04
CA VAL A 523 -110.89 -34.41 68.82
C VAL A 523 -109.36 -34.32 68.71
N GLU A 524 -108.77 -33.17 69.09
CA GLU A 524 -107.32 -32.96 69.08
C GLU A 524 -106.55 -34.00 69.91
N GLN A 525 -107.05 -34.32 71.11
CA GLN A 525 -106.40 -35.29 71.98
C GLN A 525 -106.43 -36.73 71.41
N LEU A 526 -107.56 -37.14 70.84
CA LEU A 526 -107.73 -38.50 70.30
C LEU A 526 -106.92 -38.72 68.99
N SER A 527 -106.70 -37.67 68.21
CA SER A 527 -105.89 -37.76 66.99
C SER A 527 -104.41 -37.98 67.29
N ALA A 528 -103.86 -37.25 68.27
CA ALA A 528 -102.44 -37.32 68.61
C ALA A 528 -101.98 -38.74 69.00
N GLU A 529 -102.80 -39.47 69.77
CA GLU A 529 -102.48 -40.86 70.17
C GLU A 529 -102.51 -41.85 68.99
N HIS A 530 -103.33 -41.58 67.96
CA HIS A 530 -103.44 -42.42 66.77
C HIS A 530 -102.30 -42.15 65.75
N HIS A 531 -101.82 -40.90 65.65
CA HIS A 531 -100.73 -40.50 64.74
C HIS A 531 -99.38 -41.14 65.07
N GLU A 532 -98.99 -41.11 66.34
CA GLU A 532 -97.67 -41.61 66.77
C GLU A 532 -97.50 -43.09 66.42
N LYS A 533 -98.57 -43.86 66.55
CA LYS A 533 -98.56 -45.28 66.19
C LYS A 533 -98.45 -45.54 64.68
N LEU A 534 -99.05 -44.69 63.84
CA LEU A 534 -98.95 -44.79 62.37
C LEU A 534 -97.59 -44.32 61.83
N LYS A 535 -96.96 -43.35 62.49
CA LYS A 535 -95.60 -42.88 62.13
C LYS A 535 -94.55 -43.97 62.28
N GLU A 536 -94.62 -44.75 63.36
CA GLU A 536 -93.70 -45.87 63.61
C GLU A 536 -93.78 -46.91 62.49
N ASP A 537 -95.00 -47.29 62.07
CA ASP A 537 -95.22 -48.24 60.98
C ASP A 537 -94.76 -47.69 59.61
N TYR A 538 -94.96 -46.39 59.32
CA TYR A 538 -94.52 -45.77 58.07
C TYR A 538 -92.99 -45.67 57.96
N ALA A 539 -92.32 -45.25 59.03
CA ALA A 539 -90.86 -45.06 59.04
C ALA A 539 -90.11 -46.37 58.73
N LEU A 540 -90.61 -47.50 59.24
CA LEU A 540 -90.04 -48.82 58.96
C LEU A 540 -90.15 -49.19 57.48
N PHE A 541 -91.29 -48.92 56.85
CA PHE A 541 -91.49 -49.23 55.43
C PHE A 541 -90.72 -48.28 54.50
N GLN A 542 -90.57 -47.00 54.86
CA GLN A 542 -89.82 -46.02 54.08
C GLN A 542 -88.33 -46.39 53.99
N PHE A 543 -87.76 -46.84 55.12
CA PHE A 543 -86.37 -47.31 55.16
C PHE A 543 -86.08 -48.41 54.14
N PHE A 544 -86.94 -49.43 54.02
CA PHE A 544 -86.73 -50.50 53.05
C PHE A 544 -86.80 -50.00 51.60
N GLN A 545 -87.65 -49.01 51.30
CA GLN A 545 -87.70 -48.42 49.96
C GLN A 545 -86.45 -47.60 49.64
N ASP A 546 -85.95 -46.81 50.59
CA ASP A 546 -84.74 -45.99 50.40
C ASP A 546 -83.51 -46.88 50.22
N LEU A 547 -83.42 -47.98 50.98
CA LEU A 547 -82.40 -49.01 50.80
C LEU A 547 -82.44 -49.65 49.40
N ASP A 548 -83.63 -50.05 48.92
CA ASP A 548 -83.79 -50.65 47.59
C ASP A 548 -83.40 -49.67 46.46
N ASN A 549 -83.69 -48.37 46.62
CA ASN A 549 -83.36 -47.34 45.62
C ASN A 549 -81.84 -47.12 45.51
N GLU A 550 -81.15 -46.99 46.65
CA GLU A 550 -79.69 -46.83 46.64
C GLU A 550 -78.99 -48.10 46.15
N GLU A 551 -79.54 -49.29 46.47
CA GLU A 551 -79.01 -50.56 45.96
C GLU A 551 -79.11 -50.62 44.42
N PHE A 552 -80.22 -50.17 43.83
CA PHE A 552 -80.36 -50.07 42.38
C PHE A 552 -79.35 -49.11 41.73
N TRP A 553 -79.09 -47.96 42.36
CA TRP A 553 -78.10 -47.01 41.85
C TRP A 553 -76.68 -47.61 41.85
N ILE A 554 -76.32 -48.33 42.93
CA ILE A 554 -75.04 -49.05 42.99
C ILE A 554 -74.97 -50.09 41.87
N GLU A 555 -76.04 -50.86 41.62
CA GLU A 555 -76.10 -51.84 40.54
C GLU A 555 -75.94 -51.21 39.14
N GLU A 556 -76.55 -50.05 38.89
CA GLU A 556 -76.41 -49.32 37.62
C GLU A 556 -74.94 -48.90 37.37
N LYS A 557 -74.29 -48.32 38.38
CA LYS A 557 -72.90 -47.87 38.28
C LYS A 557 -71.91 -49.04 38.22
N LEU A 558 -72.23 -50.17 38.85
CA LEU A 558 -71.46 -51.42 38.73
C LEU A 558 -71.32 -51.88 37.28
N VAL A 559 -72.33 -51.68 36.42
CA VAL A 559 -72.24 -52.01 34.99
C VAL A 559 -71.18 -51.17 34.28
N GLN A 560 -71.06 -49.89 34.64
CA GLN A 560 -70.11 -48.97 34.01
C GLN A 560 -68.67 -49.29 34.42
N VAL A 561 -68.39 -49.60 35.68
CA VAL A 561 -67.03 -49.96 36.11
C VAL A 561 -66.60 -51.34 35.61
N ARG A 562 -67.54 -52.25 35.31
CA ARG A 562 -67.27 -53.61 34.80
C ARG A 562 -66.95 -53.69 33.30
N SER A 563 -67.14 -52.62 32.52
CA SER A 563 -66.81 -52.65 31.09
C SER A 563 -65.29 -52.84 30.89
N GLN A 564 -64.90 -53.68 29.92
CA GLN A 564 -63.50 -53.96 29.59
C GLN A 564 -63.01 -53.14 28.38
N ASP A 565 -63.74 -52.08 28.01
CA ASP A 565 -63.34 -51.17 26.93
C ASP A 565 -62.39 -50.10 27.45
N TYR A 566 -61.13 -50.19 27.04
CA TYR A 566 -60.05 -49.28 27.44
C TYR A 566 -59.62 -48.31 26.32
N GLY A 567 -60.28 -48.34 25.15
CA GLY A 567 -59.91 -47.53 23.99
C GLY A 567 -59.01 -48.28 23.00
N ARG A 568 -59.08 -47.88 21.72
CA ARG A 568 -58.30 -48.49 20.63
C ARG A 568 -57.29 -47.53 19.99
N ASP A 569 -57.39 -46.24 20.31
CA ASP A 569 -56.56 -45.15 19.83
C ASP A 569 -56.35 -44.14 20.97
N LEU A 570 -55.32 -43.29 20.84
CA LEU A 570 -54.93 -42.35 21.89
C LEU A 570 -56.10 -41.44 22.30
N HIS A 571 -56.85 -40.97 21.31
CA HIS A 571 -58.01 -40.12 21.54
C HIS A 571 -59.15 -40.84 22.29
N GLY A 572 -59.41 -42.10 21.95
CA GLY A 572 -60.44 -42.93 22.57
C GLY A 572 -60.16 -43.21 24.03
N VAL A 573 -58.93 -43.60 24.38
CA VAL A 573 -58.54 -43.85 25.79
C VAL A 573 -58.57 -42.56 26.63
N GLN A 574 -58.13 -41.42 26.09
CA GLN A 574 -58.20 -40.13 26.79
C GLN A 574 -59.67 -39.73 27.09
N ASN A 575 -60.58 -39.95 26.14
CA ASN A 575 -62.00 -39.70 26.34
C ASN A 575 -62.63 -40.63 27.39
N LEU A 576 -62.28 -41.92 27.36
CA LEU A 576 -62.74 -42.90 28.35
C LEU A 576 -62.21 -42.57 29.75
N LEU A 577 -60.94 -42.16 29.87
CA LEU A 577 -60.36 -41.71 31.13
C LEU A 577 -61.08 -40.46 31.68
N LYS A 578 -61.44 -39.51 30.82
CA LYS A 578 -62.23 -38.32 31.22
C LYS A 578 -63.63 -38.69 31.72
N LYS A 579 -64.30 -39.64 31.04
CA LYS A 579 -65.60 -40.19 31.50
C LYS A 579 -65.46 -40.91 32.83
N HIS A 580 -64.38 -41.68 33.02
CA HIS A 580 -64.11 -42.41 34.26
C HIS A 580 -63.82 -41.46 35.44
N LYS A 581 -63.02 -40.41 35.25
CA LYS A 581 -62.79 -39.37 36.28
C LYS A 581 -64.09 -38.68 36.72
N ARG A 582 -65.05 -38.49 35.79
CA ARG A 582 -66.38 -37.98 36.14
C ARG A 582 -67.16 -38.99 36.99
N LEU A 583 -67.11 -40.28 36.63
CA LEU A 583 -67.74 -41.35 37.40
C LEU A 583 -67.16 -41.43 38.83
N GLU A 584 -65.84 -41.32 38.99
CA GLU A 584 -65.21 -41.24 40.32
C GLU A 584 -65.73 -40.05 41.14
N GLY A 585 -65.92 -38.89 40.51
CA GLY A 585 -66.56 -37.74 41.14
C GLY A 585 -68.02 -37.99 41.53
N GLU A 586 -68.79 -38.71 40.71
CA GLU A 586 -70.17 -39.12 41.03
C GLU A 586 -70.21 -40.07 42.25
N LEU A 587 -69.25 -41.00 42.38
CA LEU A 587 -69.15 -41.88 43.56
C LEU A 587 -68.92 -41.08 44.84
N VAL A 588 -67.98 -40.13 44.83
CA VAL A 588 -67.69 -39.26 45.99
C VAL A 588 -68.91 -38.43 46.38
N ALA A 589 -69.66 -37.92 45.39
CA ALA A 589 -70.85 -37.12 45.65
C ALA A 589 -72.03 -37.93 46.21
N HIS A 590 -72.11 -39.23 45.92
CA HIS A 590 -73.18 -40.12 46.42
C HIS A 590 -72.90 -40.73 47.80
N GLU A 591 -71.66 -40.69 48.29
CA GLU A 591 -71.27 -41.22 49.60
C GLU A 591 -72.14 -40.71 50.79
N PRO A 592 -72.57 -39.43 50.84
CA PRO A 592 -73.49 -38.96 51.88
C PRO A 592 -74.87 -39.64 51.85
N ALA A 593 -75.38 -40.02 50.68
CA ALA A 593 -76.68 -40.70 50.54
C ALA A 593 -76.61 -42.15 51.07
N ILE A 594 -75.52 -42.86 50.74
CA ILE A 594 -75.20 -44.17 51.30
C ILE A 594 -75.11 -44.10 52.84
N GLN A 595 -74.42 -43.08 53.37
CA GLN A 595 -74.32 -42.88 54.82
C GLN A 595 -75.68 -42.60 55.48
N ASN A 596 -76.56 -41.84 54.83
CA ASN A 596 -77.90 -41.56 55.35
C ASN A 596 -78.75 -42.83 55.52
N VAL A 597 -78.69 -43.77 54.57
CA VAL A 597 -79.38 -45.07 54.70
C VAL A 597 -78.83 -45.89 55.88
N LEU A 598 -77.50 -45.87 56.09
CA LEU A 598 -76.85 -46.52 57.24
C LEU A 598 -77.24 -45.88 58.58
N ASP A 599 -77.33 -44.55 58.63
CA ASP A 599 -77.74 -43.82 59.83
C ASP A 599 -79.23 -44.07 60.15
N MET A 600 -80.10 -44.12 59.13
CA MET A 600 -81.53 -44.40 59.28
C MET A 600 -81.77 -45.81 59.82
N ALA A 601 -81.01 -46.81 59.36
CA ALA A 601 -81.02 -48.15 59.93
C ALA A 601 -80.67 -48.17 61.44
N ALA A 602 -79.64 -47.41 61.84
CA ALA A 602 -79.22 -47.35 63.24
C ALA A 602 -80.32 -46.78 64.15
N THR A 603 -81.01 -45.73 63.70
CA THR A 603 -82.11 -45.11 64.47
C THR A 603 -83.37 -45.97 64.61
N LEU A 604 -83.71 -46.76 63.59
CA LEU A 604 -84.84 -47.70 63.63
C LEU A 604 -84.51 -48.93 64.47
N GLY A 605 -83.26 -49.41 64.40
CA GLY A 605 -82.77 -50.56 65.15
C GLY A 605 -82.98 -50.45 66.67
N ASP A 606 -82.91 -49.23 67.24
CA ASP A 606 -83.08 -48.98 68.68
C ASP A 606 -84.53 -48.97 69.17
N LYS A 607 -85.50 -48.68 68.29
CA LYS A 607 -86.90 -48.39 68.67
C LYS A 607 -87.87 -49.55 68.48
N THR A 608 -87.64 -50.45 67.52
CA THR A 608 -88.56 -51.56 67.21
C THR A 608 -87.98 -52.91 67.66
N THR A 609 -88.74 -53.65 68.48
CA THR A 609 -88.38 -55.02 68.90
C THR A 609 -88.71 -56.09 67.85
N VAL A 610 -89.45 -55.74 66.78
CA VAL A 610 -89.89 -56.63 65.71
C VAL A 610 -89.22 -56.18 64.40
N GLY A 611 -88.45 -57.06 63.74
CA GLY A 611 -87.85 -56.79 62.42
C GLY A 611 -86.33 -56.52 62.39
N ARG A 612 -85.65 -56.44 63.53
CA ARG A 612 -84.22 -56.11 63.64
C ARG A 612 -83.27 -57.05 62.87
N GLU A 613 -83.56 -58.35 62.83
CA GLU A 613 -82.72 -59.33 62.09
C GLU A 613 -82.81 -59.16 60.56
N ALA A 614 -83.99 -58.84 60.03
CA ALA A 614 -84.19 -58.64 58.59
C ALA A 614 -83.58 -57.33 58.07
N ILE A 615 -83.54 -56.29 58.91
CA ILE A 615 -82.85 -55.02 58.61
C ILE A 615 -81.34 -55.25 58.49
N GLN A 616 -80.75 -56.02 59.40
CA GLN A 616 -79.31 -56.26 59.42
C GLN A 616 -78.82 -57.06 58.20
N GLU A 617 -79.52 -58.14 57.81
CA GLU A 617 -79.10 -58.99 56.68
C GLU A 617 -79.04 -58.23 55.34
N ARG A 618 -80.01 -57.33 55.08
CA ARG A 618 -80.05 -56.50 53.86
C ARG A 618 -78.97 -55.41 53.86
N LEU A 619 -78.67 -54.82 55.01
CA LEU A 619 -77.61 -53.81 55.12
C LEU A 619 -76.23 -54.38 54.83
N ASP A 620 -75.96 -55.61 55.29
CA ASP A 620 -74.67 -56.27 55.03
C ASP A 620 -74.45 -56.48 53.52
N GLN A 621 -75.50 -56.82 52.76
CA GLN A 621 -75.45 -56.96 51.29
C GLN A 621 -75.22 -55.61 50.59
N PHE A 622 -75.94 -54.57 51.01
CA PHE A 622 -75.81 -53.22 50.46
C PHE A 622 -74.39 -52.65 50.63
N VAL A 623 -73.81 -52.80 51.82
CA VAL A 623 -72.42 -52.38 52.09
C VAL A 623 -71.42 -53.17 51.23
N GLN A 624 -71.65 -54.46 51.02
CA GLN A 624 -70.81 -55.28 50.16
C GLN A 624 -70.82 -54.78 48.70
N HIS A 625 -71.99 -54.43 48.15
CA HIS A 625 -72.10 -53.88 46.79
C HIS A 625 -71.39 -52.52 46.65
N TRP A 626 -71.49 -51.64 47.65
CA TRP A 626 -70.78 -50.35 47.66
C TRP A 626 -69.26 -50.51 47.64
N GLU A 627 -68.72 -51.40 48.48
CA GLU A 627 -67.27 -51.69 48.48
C GLU A 627 -66.81 -52.31 47.17
N GLN A 628 -67.61 -53.20 46.58
CA GLN A 628 -67.30 -53.80 45.27
C GLN A 628 -67.24 -52.74 44.16
N LEU A 629 -68.13 -51.75 44.15
CA LEU A 629 -68.14 -50.65 43.20
C LEU A 629 -66.87 -49.79 43.31
N LYS A 630 -66.45 -49.47 44.54
CA LYS A 630 -65.22 -48.69 44.80
C LYS A 630 -63.97 -49.42 44.31
N GLU A 631 -63.85 -50.72 44.58
CA GLU A 631 -62.68 -51.50 44.15
C GLU A 631 -62.63 -51.69 42.62
N LEU A 632 -63.76 -51.99 41.97
CA LEU A 632 -63.82 -52.12 40.51
C LEU A 632 -63.59 -50.79 39.79
N SER A 633 -64.01 -49.66 40.37
CA SER A 633 -63.71 -48.33 39.82
C SER A 633 -62.20 -48.09 39.80
N LYS A 634 -61.50 -48.30 40.92
CA LYS A 634 -60.04 -48.15 41.00
C LYS A 634 -59.32 -49.04 39.99
N ALA A 635 -59.72 -50.30 39.89
CA ALA A 635 -59.12 -51.26 38.95
C ALA A 635 -59.28 -50.79 37.49
N ARG A 636 -60.46 -50.27 37.12
CA ARG A 636 -60.69 -49.71 35.77
C ARG A 636 -59.83 -48.48 35.50
N GLY A 637 -59.69 -47.58 36.48
CA GLY A 637 -58.85 -46.38 36.36
C GLY A 637 -57.39 -46.71 36.08
N PHE A 638 -56.86 -47.73 36.76
CA PHE A 638 -55.52 -48.26 36.52
C PHE A 638 -55.34 -48.80 35.10
N GLN A 639 -56.26 -49.66 34.63
CA GLN A 639 -56.22 -50.27 33.29
C GLN A 639 -56.34 -49.23 32.16
N LEU A 640 -57.17 -48.19 32.32
CA LEU A 640 -57.24 -47.06 31.38
C LEU A 640 -55.93 -46.24 31.33
N GLY A 641 -55.23 -46.13 32.47
CA GLY A 641 -53.91 -45.51 32.53
C GLY A 641 -52.84 -46.31 31.78
N GLU A 642 -52.81 -47.63 31.97
CA GLU A 642 -51.88 -48.51 31.23
C GLU A 642 -52.13 -48.49 29.72
N SER A 643 -53.39 -48.49 29.30
CA SER A 643 -53.75 -48.39 27.88
C SER A 643 -53.33 -47.04 27.26
N LEU A 644 -53.31 -45.96 28.04
CA LEU A 644 -52.84 -44.64 27.58
C LEU A 644 -51.33 -44.66 27.35
N GLU A 645 -50.56 -45.14 28.35
CA GLU A 645 -49.10 -45.24 28.25
C GLU A 645 -48.65 -46.08 27.04
N TYR A 646 -49.35 -47.19 26.77
CA TYR A 646 -49.08 -48.04 25.61
C TYR A 646 -49.36 -47.34 24.27
N LEU A 647 -50.52 -46.69 24.11
CA LEU A 647 -50.91 -46.06 22.85
C LEU A 647 -50.04 -44.83 22.53
N GLU A 648 -49.65 -44.05 23.54
CA GLU A 648 -48.69 -42.94 23.39
C GLU A 648 -47.31 -43.43 22.91
N PHE A 649 -46.83 -44.55 23.46
CA PHE A 649 -45.58 -45.16 23.00
C PHE A 649 -45.68 -45.61 21.53
N MET A 650 -46.78 -46.26 21.13
CA MET A 650 -46.95 -46.80 19.78
C MET A 650 -46.98 -45.70 18.71
N GLU A 651 -47.69 -44.60 18.96
CA GLU A 651 -47.75 -43.45 18.03
C GLU A 651 -46.36 -42.82 17.85
N ASN A 652 -45.67 -42.53 18.96
CA ASN A 652 -44.31 -41.97 18.91
C ASN A 652 -43.33 -42.92 18.21
N ALA A 653 -43.42 -44.24 18.45
CA ALA A 653 -42.54 -45.22 17.81
C ALA A 653 -42.81 -45.36 16.30
N GLU A 654 -44.06 -45.24 15.86
CA GLU A 654 -44.44 -45.28 14.44
C GLU A 654 -43.97 -44.04 13.68
N GLU A 655 -44.06 -42.85 14.28
CA GLU A 655 -43.55 -41.61 13.71
C GLU A 655 -42.04 -41.67 13.47
N GLU A 656 -41.27 -42.05 14.49
CA GLU A 656 -39.81 -42.17 14.37
C GLU A 656 -39.41 -43.27 13.37
N GLU A 657 -40.12 -44.41 13.36
CA GLU A 657 -39.84 -45.48 12.40
C GLU A 657 -40.11 -45.05 10.94
N ALA A 658 -41.19 -44.30 10.70
CA ALA A 658 -41.52 -43.78 9.38
C ALA A 658 -40.47 -42.77 8.91
N TRP A 659 -40.07 -41.85 9.78
CA TRP A 659 -39.03 -40.86 9.48
C TRP A 659 -37.69 -41.54 9.13
N LEU A 660 -37.22 -42.49 9.96
CA LEU A 660 -35.99 -43.25 9.71
C LEU A 660 -36.03 -43.96 8.35
N SER A 661 -37.18 -44.56 8.00
CA SER A 661 -37.37 -45.28 6.75
C SER A 661 -37.36 -44.36 5.53
N GLU A 662 -37.99 -43.18 5.64
CA GLU A 662 -38.00 -42.17 4.58
C GLU A 662 -36.59 -41.65 4.31
N GLN A 663 -35.86 -41.25 5.36
CA GLN A 663 -34.49 -40.75 5.22
C GLN A 663 -33.53 -41.82 4.69
N GLU A 664 -33.69 -43.08 5.09
CA GLU A 664 -32.88 -44.19 4.55
C GLU A 664 -33.10 -44.37 3.05
N THR A 665 -34.34 -44.23 2.57
CA THR A 665 -34.61 -44.28 1.12
C THR A 665 -34.05 -43.08 0.36
N MET A 666 -34.10 -41.87 0.94
CA MET A 666 -33.54 -40.67 0.34
C MET A 666 -32.02 -40.75 0.21
N VAL A 667 -31.33 -41.14 1.29
CA VAL A 667 -29.87 -41.28 1.31
C VAL A 667 -29.41 -42.37 0.35
N ALA A 668 -30.15 -43.47 0.25
CA ALA A 668 -29.86 -44.54 -0.72
C ALA A 668 -29.98 -44.08 -2.19
N GLN A 669 -30.84 -43.10 -2.48
CA GLN A 669 -31.01 -42.50 -3.81
C GLN A 669 -30.02 -41.36 -4.10
N GLY A 670 -29.27 -40.88 -3.11
CA GLY A 670 -28.51 -39.63 -3.15
C GLY A 670 -27.68 -39.41 -4.43
N ASP A 671 -27.94 -38.28 -5.10
CA ASP A 671 -27.26 -37.85 -6.32
C ASP A 671 -25.77 -37.51 -6.08
N SER A 672 -24.94 -37.77 -7.10
CA SER A 672 -23.57 -37.27 -7.20
C SER A 672 -23.56 -35.92 -7.93
N GLY A 673 -22.91 -34.90 -7.38
CA GLY A 673 -22.81 -33.58 -8.01
C GLY A 673 -21.95 -33.61 -9.28
N ASP A 674 -22.47 -33.04 -10.37
CA ASP A 674 -21.82 -32.92 -11.66
C ASP A 674 -20.79 -31.77 -11.76
N SER A 675 -20.78 -30.88 -10.77
CA SER A 675 -19.90 -29.72 -10.69
C SER A 675 -19.44 -29.47 -9.25
N LEU A 676 -18.33 -28.75 -9.08
CA LEU A 676 -17.81 -28.41 -7.74
C LEU A 676 -18.87 -27.73 -6.86
N ALA A 677 -19.67 -26.82 -7.43
CA ALA A 677 -20.72 -26.10 -6.72
C ALA A 677 -21.91 -27.00 -6.35
N THR A 678 -22.32 -27.91 -7.24
CA THR A 678 -23.42 -28.84 -6.96
C THR A 678 -23.02 -29.84 -5.88
N THR A 679 -21.81 -30.40 -5.94
CA THR A 679 -21.29 -31.31 -4.88
C THR A 679 -21.15 -30.61 -3.53
N GLN A 680 -20.67 -29.36 -3.50
CA GLN A 680 -20.53 -28.60 -2.25
C GLN A 680 -21.89 -28.21 -1.63
N SER A 681 -22.91 -27.94 -2.46
CA SER A 681 -24.29 -27.74 -2.01
C SER A 681 -24.89 -29.02 -1.42
N LEU A 682 -24.62 -30.18 -2.02
CA LEU A 682 -25.06 -31.48 -1.52
C LEU A 682 -24.38 -31.83 -0.18
N LEU A 683 -23.07 -31.54 -0.02
CA LEU A 683 -22.39 -31.71 1.27
C LEU A 683 -23.03 -30.88 2.39
N LYS A 684 -23.41 -29.62 2.13
CA LYS A 684 -24.14 -28.79 3.12
C LYS A 684 -25.52 -29.36 3.46
N LYS A 685 -26.24 -29.91 2.48
CA LYS A 685 -27.53 -30.57 2.74
C LYS A 685 -27.34 -31.82 3.59
N LEU A 686 -26.26 -32.57 3.37
CA LEU A 686 -25.91 -33.73 4.18
C LEU A 686 -25.53 -33.34 5.62
N GLU A 687 -24.79 -32.24 5.83
CA GLU A 687 -24.52 -31.71 7.18
C GLU A 687 -25.82 -31.36 7.93
N ALA A 688 -26.80 -30.77 7.24
CA ALA A 688 -28.12 -30.50 7.83
C ALA A 688 -28.83 -31.80 8.22
N LEU A 689 -28.80 -32.81 7.34
CA LEU A 689 -29.37 -34.13 7.61
C LEU A 689 -28.66 -34.85 8.78
N GLU A 690 -27.34 -34.73 8.91
CA GLU A 690 -26.58 -35.28 10.05
C GLU A 690 -27.03 -34.66 11.39
N ASN A 691 -27.31 -33.35 11.41
CA ASN A 691 -27.82 -32.66 12.60
C ASN A 691 -29.25 -33.10 12.95
N ASP A 692 -30.12 -33.20 11.94
CA ASP A 692 -31.50 -33.66 12.13
C ASP A 692 -31.50 -35.12 12.62
N PHE A 693 -30.66 -35.98 12.04
CA PHE A 693 -30.48 -37.36 12.48
C PHE A 693 -30.02 -37.47 13.93
N ALA A 694 -29.11 -36.61 14.40
CA ALA A 694 -28.68 -36.61 15.81
C ALA A 694 -29.84 -36.27 16.77
N ALA A 695 -30.74 -35.38 16.38
CA ALA A 695 -31.93 -35.06 17.19
C ALA A 695 -32.91 -36.24 17.24
N HIS A 696 -33.20 -36.86 16.09
CA HIS A 696 -34.07 -38.03 15.99
C HIS A 696 -33.46 -39.26 16.69
N GLU A 697 -32.14 -39.43 16.68
CA GLU A 697 -31.45 -40.49 17.43
C GLU A 697 -31.73 -40.37 18.93
N ILE A 698 -31.72 -39.16 19.49
CA ILE A 698 -32.08 -38.91 20.90
C ILE A 698 -33.56 -39.20 21.16
N GLN A 699 -34.45 -38.80 20.23
CA GLN A 699 -35.88 -39.10 20.34
C GLN A 699 -36.16 -40.60 20.33
N VAL A 700 -35.55 -41.35 19.40
CA VAL A 700 -35.60 -42.81 19.36
C VAL A 700 -35.09 -43.43 20.66
N GLN A 701 -33.99 -42.92 21.23
CA GLN A 701 -33.49 -43.40 22.53
C GLN A 701 -34.51 -43.19 23.65
N ASN A 702 -35.18 -42.03 23.67
CA ASN A 702 -36.22 -41.70 24.64
C ASN A 702 -37.47 -42.57 24.48
N VAL A 703 -37.96 -42.76 23.25
CA VAL A 703 -39.11 -43.64 22.94
C VAL A 703 -38.78 -45.09 23.32
N CYS A 704 -37.58 -45.57 23.00
CA CYS A 704 -37.11 -46.88 23.42
C CYS A 704 -36.98 -46.99 24.95
N ALA A 705 -36.61 -45.92 25.66
CA ALA A 705 -36.56 -45.90 27.12
C ALA A 705 -37.96 -45.95 27.73
N GLN A 706 -38.92 -45.20 27.18
CA GLN A 706 -40.33 -45.25 27.55
C GLN A 706 -40.89 -46.66 27.36
N GLY A 707 -40.66 -47.28 26.19
CA GLY A 707 -41.09 -48.66 25.95
C GLY A 707 -40.45 -49.67 26.91
N ARG A 708 -39.16 -49.53 27.26
CA ARG A 708 -38.50 -50.36 28.27
C ARG A 708 -39.07 -50.18 29.68
N ASP A 709 -39.44 -48.95 30.05
CA ASP A 709 -40.11 -48.69 31.33
C ASP A 709 -41.47 -49.39 31.40
N ILE A 710 -42.26 -49.32 30.32
CA ILE A 710 -43.54 -50.04 30.20
C ILE A 710 -43.32 -51.56 30.30
N LEU A 711 -42.29 -52.10 29.64
CA LEU A 711 -41.95 -53.53 29.71
C LEU A 711 -41.52 -54.00 31.11
N SER A 712 -40.99 -53.11 31.95
CA SER A 712 -40.54 -53.42 33.31
C SER A 712 -41.70 -53.66 34.28
N LYS A 713 -42.91 -53.17 33.95
CA LYS A 713 -44.14 -53.38 34.71
C LYS A 713 -44.70 -54.76 34.33
N GLU A 714 -44.65 -55.74 35.23
CA GLU A 714 -44.76 -57.19 34.92
C GLU A 714 -46.10 -57.68 34.29
N GLU A 715 -47.14 -56.86 34.12
CA GLU A 715 -48.49 -57.27 33.69
C GLU A 715 -49.01 -56.69 32.34
N SER A 716 -48.18 -56.06 31.50
CA SER A 716 -48.67 -55.54 30.21
C SER A 716 -49.04 -56.65 29.19
N GLN A 717 -50.19 -56.52 28.53
CA GLN A 717 -50.67 -57.44 27.48
C GLN A 717 -49.94 -57.26 26.13
N HIS A 718 -49.25 -56.13 25.92
CA HIS A 718 -48.68 -55.72 24.62
C HIS A 718 -47.14 -55.87 24.54
N LYS A 719 -46.54 -56.71 25.38
CA LYS A 719 -45.07 -56.79 25.50
C LYS A 719 -44.35 -57.15 24.19
N GLU A 720 -44.92 -58.04 23.39
CA GLU A 720 -44.31 -58.48 22.12
C GLU A 720 -44.34 -57.35 21.06
N GLU A 721 -45.42 -56.60 20.98
CA GLU A 721 -45.57 -55.46 20.06
C GLU A 721 -44.62 -54.30 20.43
N ILE A 722 -44.48 -54.01 21.73
CA ILE A 722 -43.53 -53.00 22.22
C ILE A 722 -42.08 -53.44 21.95
N ALA A 723 -41.74 -54.70 22.23
CA ALA A 723 -40.40 -55.24 22.00
C ALA A 723 -40.02 -55.21 20.51
N THR A 724 -40.91 -55.66 19.63
CA THR A 724 -40.69 -55.63 18.17
C THR A 724 -40.49 -54.21 17.63
N LYS A 725 -41.25 -53.22 18.12
CA LYS A 725 -41.04 -51.81 17.75
C LYS A 725 -39.69 -51.26 18.22
N ILE A 726 -39.30 -51.57 19.45
CA ILE A 726 -37.97 -51.19 19.98
C ILE A 726 -36.84 -51.83 19.15
N GLU A 727 -36.98 -53.10 18.78
CA GLU A 727 -36.00 -53.79 17.92
C GLU A 727 -35.90 -53.13 16.54
N ALA A 728 -37.04 -52.85 15.88
CA ALA A 728 -37.06 -52.20 14.57
C ALA A 728 -36.38 -50.81 14.58
N LEU A 729 -36.64 -49.99 15.60
CA LEU A 729 -35.99 -48.68 15.76
C LEU A 729 -34.47 -48.82 16.00
N ASN A 730 -34.05 -49.79 16.83
CA ASN A 730 -32.63 -50.06 17.12
C ASN A 730 -31.88 -50.65 15.92
N GLU A 731 -32.56 -51.30 14.97
CA GLU A 731 -31.96 -51.79 13.72
C GLU A 731 -31.84 -50.68 12.66
N LYS A 732 -32.88 -49.86 12.49
CA LYS A 732 -32.93 -48.80 11.46
C LYS A 732 -31.99 -47.64 11.77
N THR A 733 -31.87 -47.23 13.04
CA THR A 733 -31.01 -46.12 13.46
C THR A 733 -29.54 -46.29 13.01
N PRO A 734 -28.83 -47.40 13.33
CA PRO A 734 -27.46 -47.60 12.87
C PRO A 734 -27.37 -47.88 11.36
N SER A 735 -28.43 -48.40 10.72
CA SER A 735 -28.47 -48.58 9.27
C SER A 735 -28.44 -47.24 8.53
N LEU A 736 -29.30 -46.30 8.94
CA LEU A 736 -29.32 -44.93 8.41
C LEU A 736 -28.01 -44.18 8.68
N ALA A 737 -27.45 -44.28 9.90
CA ALA A 737 -26.16 -43.68 10.22
C ALA A 737 -25.05 -44.17 9.27
N LYS A 738 -25.02 -45.47 8.97
CA LYS A 738 -24.07 -46.06 8.02
C LYS A 738 -24.31 -45.58 6.59
N ALA A 739 -25.57 -45.44 6.17
CA ALA A 739 -25.92 -44.94 4.84
C ALA A 739 -25.50 -43.47 4.67
N ILE A 740 -25.73 -42.62 5.67
CA ILE A 740 -25.32 -41.21 5.68
C ILE A 740 -23.79 -41.11 5.58
N ALA A 741 -23.05 -41.88 6.39
CA ALA A 741 -21.59 -41.91 6.35
C ALA A 741 -21.05 -42.37 4.99
N ALA A 742 -21.67 -43.37 4.37
CA ALA A 742 -21.28 -43.84 3.04
C ALA A 742 -21.56 -42.80 1.94
N TRP A 743 -22.68 -42.08 2.00
CA TRP A 743 -23.01 -41.02 1.05
C TRP A 743 -22.06 -39.82 1.21
N LYS A 744 -21.72 -39.46 2.45
CA LYS A 744 -20.73 -38.42 2.77
C LYS A 744 -19.37 -38.70 2.13
N SER A 745 -18.81 -39.90 2.39
CA SER A 745 -17.53 -40.32 1.82
C SER A 745 -17.53 -40.23 0.30
N ARG A 746 -18.61 -40.69 -0.35
CA ARG A 746 -18.75 -40.60 -1.81
C ARG A 746 -18.78 -39.16 -2.31
N LEU A 747 -19.51 -38.25 -1.64
CA LEU A 747 -19.57 -36.83 -2.02
C LEU A 747 -18.24 -36.10 -1.80
N GLU A 748 -17.48 -36.47 -0.76
CA GLU A 748 -16.13 -35.95 -0.52
C GLU A 748 -15.14 -36.38 -1.61
N ASP A 749 -15.23 -37.65 -2.06
CA ASP A 749 -14.44 -38.14 -3.19
C ASP A 749 -14.85 -37.45 -4.51
N ASP A 750 -16.15 -37.31 -4.78
CA ASP A 750 -16.66 -36.59 -5.95
C ASP A 750 -16.21 -35.11 -5.94
N HIS A 751 -16.18 -34.46 -4.77
CA HIS A 751 -15.69 -33.08 -4.62
C HIS A 751 -14.20 -32.98 -4.96
N SER A 752 -13.41 -33.90 -4.43
CA SER A 752 -11.98 -34.00 -4.70
C SER A 752 -11.70 -34.26 -6.19
N PHE A 753 -12.54 -35.05 -6.85
CA PHE A 753 -12.48 -35.28 -8.30
C PHE A 753 -12.78 -34.03 -9.12
N GLN A 754 -13.82 -33.26 -8.74
CA GLN A 754 -14.12 -31.99 -9.39
C GLN A 754 -13.00 -30.96 -9.20
N GLN A 755 -12.37 -30.96 -8.02
CA GLN A 755 -11.21 -30.11 -7.75
C GLN A 755 -9.98 -30.50 -8.58
N PHE A 756 -9.71 -31.80 -8.75
CA PHE A 756 -8.68 -32.31 -9.64
C PHE A 756 -8.89 -31.84 -11.08
N ASN A 757 -10.10 -31.99 -11.63
CA ASN A 757 -10.41 -31.57 -13.00
C ASN A 757 -10.23 -30.06 -13.20
N TRP A 758 -10.76 -29.25 -12.27
CA TRP A 758 -10.62 -27.80 -12.34
C TRP A 758 -9.15 -27.35 -12.28
N LYS A 759 -8.35 -27.91 -11.35
CA LYS A 759 -6.92 -27.58 -11.26
C LYS A 759 -6.17 -28.03 -12.52
N ALA A 760 -6.48 -29.20 -13.07
CA ALA A 760 -5.91 -29.68 -14.32
C ALA A 760 -6.23 -28.74 -15.50
N ASP A 761 -7.49 -28.29 -15.65
CA ASP A 761 -7.89 -27.33 -16.69
C ASP A 761 -7.09 -26.03 -16.60
N VAL A 762 -6.92 -25.48 -15.39
CA VAL A 762 -6.15 -24.25 -15.15
C VAL A 762 -4.68 -24.42 -15.54
N VAL A 763 -4.06 -25.55 -15.18
CA VAL A 763 -2.67 -25.83 -15.57
C VAL A 763 -2.56 -26.03 -17.08
N GLU A 764 -3.50 -26.73 -17.72
CA GLU A 764 -3.51 -26.91 -19.18
C GLU A 764 -3.61 -25.56 -19.93
N THR A 765 -4.40 -24.62 -19.42
CA THR A 765 -4.49 -23.27 -20.00
C THR A 765 -3.20 -22.48 -19.81
N TRP A 766 -2.60 -22.55 -18.62
CA TRP A 766 -1.32 -21.89 -18.34
C TRP A 766 -0.18 -22.44 -19.22
N ILE A 767 -0.11 -23.77 -19.37
CA ILE A 767 0.87 -24.42 -20.27
C ILE A 767 0.68 -23.89 -21.70
N ALA A 768 -0.56 -23.79 -22.19
CA ALA A 768 -0.84 -23.27 -23.53
C ALA A 768 -0.37 -21.81 -23.72
N GLU A 769 -0.48 -20.97 -22.70
CA GLU A 769 0.02 -19.58 -22.72
C GLU A 769 1.56 -19.54 -22.79
N LYS A 770 2.27 -20.40 -22.05
CA LYS A 770 3.74 -20.45 -22.10
C LYS A 770 4.25 -21.05 -23.40
N GLU A 771 3.59 -22.08 -23.92
CA GLU A 771 3.85 -22.63 -25.26
C GLU A 771 3.70 -21.58 -26.37
N THR A 772 2.73 -20.67 -26.27
CA THR A 772 2.58 -19.58 -27.25
C THR A 772 3.63 -18.50 -27.07
N SER A 773 3.99 -18.15 -25.83
CA SER A 773 5.04 -17.19 -25.51
C SER A 773 6.43 -17.63 -26.02
N LEU A 774 6.74 -18.92 -25.95
CA LEU A 774 7.99 -19.49 -26.50
C LEU A 774 8.04 -19.47 -28.04
N LYS A 775 6.88 -19.38 -28.72
CA LYS A 775 6.79 -19.34 -30.19
C LYS A 775 6.91 -17.93 -30.77
N THR A 776 6.68 -16.89 -29.98
CA THR A 776 6.85 -15.50 -30.43
C THR A 776 8.33 -15.15 -30.56
N ASN A 777 8.84 -15.18 -31.80
CA ASN A 777 10.25 -14.95 -32.12
C ASN A 777 10.74 -13.55 -31.71
N GLY A 778 11.51 -13.47 -30.62
CA GLY A 778 12.36 -12.33 -30.33
C GLY A 778 13.60 -12.34 -31.22
N ASN A 779 13.53 -11.71 -32.40
CA ASN A 779 14.75 -11.41 -33.16
C ASN A 779 15.42 -10.19 -32.51
N GLY A 780 16.28 -10.43 -31.53
CA GLY A 780 17.22 -9.41 -31.06
C GLY A 780 18.14 -8.98 -32.20
N ALA A 781 18.30 -7.68 -32.43
CA ALA A 781 19.15 -7.15 -33.49
C ALA A 781 20.62 -7.03 -33.06
N ASP A 782 20.87 -6.93 -31.75
CA ASP A 782 22.16 -6.68 -31.13
C ASP A 782 22.38 -7.55 -29.87
N LEU A 783 23.61 -7.53 -29.33
CA LEU A 783 24.00 -8.33 -28.17
C LEU A 783 23.16 -7.99 -26.93
N ALA A 784 22.83 -6.72 -26.72
CA ALA A 784 22.01 -6.25 -25.60
C ALA A 784 20.58 -6.81 -25.63
N ALA A 785 19.96 -6.88 -26.81
CA ALA A 785 18.64 -7.49 -26.98
C ALA A 785 18.66 -8.99 -26.66
N PHE A 786 19.72 -9.72 -27.06
CA PHE A 786 19.86 -11.14 -26.74
C PHE A 786 20.11 -11.39 -25.25
N LEU A 787 20.93 -10.57 -24.58
CA LEU A 787 21.12 -10.65 -23.12
C LEU A 787 19.81 -10.39 -22.36
N THR A 788 19.00 -9.44 -22.83
CA THR A 788 17.68 -9.18 -22.24
C THR A 788 16.71 -10.36 -22.45
N LEU A 789 16.74 -11.00 -23.62
CA LEU A 789 15.94 -12.19 -23.89
C LEU A 789 16.38 -13.40 -23.06
N LEU A 790 17.69 -13.55 -22.79
CA LEU A 790 18.22 -14.58 -21.90
C LEU A 790 17.81 -14.33 -20.44
N ALA A 791 17.86 -13.09 -19.96
CA ALA A 791 17.36 -12.76 -18.62
C ALA A 791 15.85 -13.06 -18.49
N LYS A 792 15.05 -12.78 -19.53
CA LYS A 792 13.63 -13.19 -19.58
C LYS A 792 13.47 -14.71 -19.58
N GLN A 793 14.33 -15.44 -20.29
CA GLN A 793 14.35 -16.90 -20.27
C GLN A 793 14.70 -17.45 -18.88
N ASP A 794 15.67 -16.87 -18.17
CA ASP A 794 16.01 -17.26 -16.79
C ASP A 794 14.82 -17.03 -15.84
N THR A 795 14.06 -15.94 -16.01
CA THR A 795 12.83 -15.72 -15.23
C THR A 795 11.77 -16.77 -15.55
N LEU A 796 11.60 -17.14 -16.83
CA LEU A 796 10.66 -18.18 -17.24
C LEU A 796 11.04 -19.54 -16.62
N ASP A 797 12.32 -19.92 -16.69
CA ASP A 797 12.82 -21.17 -16.13
C ASP A 797 12.61 -21.24 -14.60
N ALA A 798 12.83 -20.13 -13.88
CA ALA A 798 12.52 -20.04 -12.46
C ALA A 798 11.01 -20.21 -12.17
N THR A 799 10.14 -19.59 -12.98
CA THR A 799 8.68 -19.79 -12.84
C THR A 799 8.24 -21.22 -13.14
N LEU A 800 8.87 -21.88 -14.10
CA LEU A 800 8.58 -23.29 -14.40
C LEU A 800 8.94 -24.19 -13.21
N GLN A 801 10.07 -23.92 -12.56
CA GLN A 801 10.53 -24.71 -11.41
C GLN A 801 9.62 -24.55 -10.19
N SER A 802 9.21 -23.32 -9.85
CA SER A 802 8.27 -23.09 -8.75
C SER A 802 6.89 -23.69 -9.03
N PHE A 803 6.40 -23.54 -10.27
CA PHE A 803 5.10 -24.08 -10.68
C PHE A 803 5.06 -25.61 -10.58
N GLN A 804 6.16 -26.29 -10.91
CA GLN A 804 6.28 -27.75 -10.75
C GLN A 804 6.22 -28.19 -9.28
N GLN A 805 6.85 -27.44 -8.37
CA GLN A 805 6.87 -27.80 -6.94
C GLN A 805 5.54 -27.57 -6.24
N GLU A 806 4.79 -26.56 -6.65
CA GLU A 806 3.52 -26.19 -5.98
C GLU A 806 2.30 -26.76 -6.69
N ARG A 807 2.08 -26.44 -7.97
CA ARG A 807 0.80 -26.70 -8.64
C ARG A 807 0.68 -28.13 -9.17
N LEU A 808 1.77 -28.68 -9.73
CA LEU A 808 1.78 -30.03 -10.26
C LEU A 808 1.84 -31.09 -9.15
N SER A 809 2.50 -30.80 -8.03
CA SER A 809 2.48 -31.67 -6.85
C SER A 809 1.06 -31.76 -6.27
N GLU A 810 0.36 -30.65 -6.08
CA GLU A 810 -1.03 -30.63 -5.60
C GLU A 810 -1.98 -31.48 -6.47
N ILE A 811 -1.85 -31.40 -7.80
CA ILE A 811 -2.67 -32.19 -8.73
C ILE A 811 -2.31 -33.68 -8.65
N THR A 812 -1.03 -33.99 -8.43
CA THR A 812 -0.56 -35.37 -8.26
C THR A 812 -1.07 -35.95 -6.93
N ASP A 813 -1.02 -35.17 -5.85
CA ASP A 813 -1.55 -35.55 -4.54
C ASP A 813 -3.06 -35.81 -4.60
N LEU A 814 -3.82 -34.93 -5.27
CA LEU A 814 -5.27 -35.14 -5.48
C LEU A 814 -5.55 -36.40 -6.30
N LYS A 815 -4.77 -36.65 -7.35
CA LYS A 815 -4.86 -37.88 -8.15
C LYS A 815 -4.59 -39.11 -7.28
N ASP A 816 -3.52 -39.09 -6.48
CA ASP A 816 -3.14 -40.23 -5.65
C ASP A 816 -4.14 -40.48 -4.52
N GLN A 817 -4.71 -39.42 -3.93
CA GLN A 817 -5.82 -39.53 -2.97
C GLN A 817 -7.04 -40.21 -3.61
N LEU A 818 -7.48 -39.75 -4.79
CA LEU A 818 -8.64 -40.31 -5.49
C LEU A 818 -8.44 -41.76 -5.95
N VAL A 819 -7.22 -42.11 -6.34
CA VAL A 819 -6.85 -43.48 -6.71
C VAL A 819 -6.83 -44.38 -5.48
N THR A 820 -6.28 -43.88 -4.36
CA THR A 820 -6.26 -44.61 -3.08
C THR A 820 -7.67 -44.82 -2.53
N ALA A 821 -8.56 -43.87 -2.77
CA ALA A 821 -9.99 -43.94 -2.42
C ALA A 821 -10.82 -44.83 -3.38
N GLU A 822 -10.21 -45.42 -4.41
CA GLU A 822 -10.90 -46.24 -5.42
C GLU A 822 -12.08 -45.52 -6.12
N HIS A 823 -11.93 -44.23 -6.41
CA HIS A 823 -12.97 -43.42 -7.05
C HIS A 823 -13.46 -44.04 -8.39
N ASN A 824 -14.74 -43.87 -8.73
CA ASN A 824 -15.34 -44.49 -9.92
C ASN A 824 -14.67 -44.07 -11.26
N GLN A 825 -14.06 -42.87 -11.30
CA GLN A 825 -13.32 -42.33 -12.44
C GLN A 825 -11.80 -42.54 -12.34
N THR A 826 -11.29 -43.40 -11.44
CA THR A 826 -9.83 -43.61 -11.23
C THR A 826 -9.05 -43.71 -12.54
N LYS A 827 -9.53 -44.54 -13.48
CA LYS A 827 -8.89 -44.71 -14.78
C LYS A 827 -8.80 -43.40 -15.60
N ALA A 828 -9.86 -42.60 -15.62
CA ALA A 828 -9.90 -41.34 -16.33
C ALA A 828 -9.00 -40.28 -15.68
N ILE A 829 -8.92 -40.27 -14.35
CA ILE A 829 -8.02 -39.40 -13.57
C ILE A 829 -6.56 -39.71 -13.92
N GLU A 830 -6.18 -41.00 -13.91
CA GLU A 830 -4.82 -41.43 -14.26
C GLU A 830 -4.45 -41.08 -15.71
N GLU A 831 -5.37 -41.33 -16.67
CA GLU A 831 -5.17 -40.98 -18.08
C GLU A 831 -4.99 -39.46 -18.27
N ARG A 832 -5.80 -38.65 -17.59
CA ARG A 832 -5.72 -37.19 -17.66
C ARG A 832 -4.44 -36.64 -17.03
N HIS A 833 -4.08 -37.11 -15.83
CA HIS A 833 -2.83 -36.72 -15.17
C HIS A 833 -1.62 -37.07 -16.03
N ALA A 834 -1.58 -38.28 -16.61
CA ALA A 834 -0.50 -38.69 -17.50
C ALA A 834 -0.41 -37.79 -18.76
N ALA A 835 -1.54 -37.36 -19.31
CA ALA A 835 -1.56 -36.42 -20.43
C ALA A 835 -1.03 -35.03 -20.04
N LEU A 836 -1.40 -34.52 -18.87
CA LEU A 836 -0.91 -33.26 -18.32
C LEU A 836 0.60 -33.28 -18.09
N MET A 837 1.12 -34.35 -17.46
CA MET A 837 2.55 -34.52 -17.21
C MET A 837 3.35 -34.59 -18.51
N ARG A 838 2.83 -35.33 -19.51
CA ARG A 838 3.49 -35.37 -20.84
C ARG A 838 3.54 -34.00 -21.49
N ARG A 839 2.50 -33.17 -21.36
CA ARG A 839 2.48 -31.81 -21.92
C ARG A 839 3.43 -30.88 -21.16
N TRP A 840 3.54 -31.04 -19.84
CA TRP A 840 4.53 -30.35 -19.02
C TRP A 840 5.97 -30.66 -19.45
N GLU A 841 6.30 -31.94 -19.64
CA GLU A 841 7.62 -32.37 -20.14
C GLU A 841 7.94 -31.73 -21.50
N GLN A 842 6.96 -31.68 -22.42
CA GLN A 842 7.12 -31.01 -23.71
C GLN A 842 7.39 -29.51 -23.60
N LEU A 843 6.77 -28.83 -22.63
CA LEU A 843 7.03 -27.41 -22.36
C LEU A 843 8.46 -27.18 -21.83
N LEU A 844 8.92 -28.04 -20.91
CA LEU A 844 10.31 -27.98 -20.41
C LEU A 844 11.32 -28.19 -21.54
N GLU A 845 11.10 -29.20 -22.40
CA GLU A 845 11.94 -29.43 -23.59
C GLU A 845 11.93 -28.23 -24.54
N ALA A 846 10.77 -27.61 -24.76
CA ALA A 846 10.65 -26.43 -25.61
C ALA A 846 11.36 -25.20 -25.01
N SER A 847 11.31 -25.02 -23.68
CA SER A 847 12.02 -23.96 -22.96
C SER A 847 13.53 -24.11 -23.12
N GLU A 848 14.05 -25.32 -22.87
CA GLU A 848 15.48 -25.63 -23.00
C GLU A 848 15.97 -25.45 -24.46
N ALA A 849 15.19 -25.91 -25.43
CA ALA A 849 15.51 -25.71 -26.85
C ALA A 849 15.51 -24.22 -27.25
N HIS A 850 14.64 -23.41 -26.65
CA HIS A 850 14.62 -21.95 -26.87
C HIS A 850 15.86 -21.28 -26.27
N ARG A 851 16.24 -21.66 -25.03
CA ARG A 851 17.47 -21.21 -24.36
C ARG A 851 18.71 -21.51 -25.20
N GLN A 852 18.86 -22.74 -25.69
CA GLN A 852 20.00 -23.12 -26.53
C GLN A 852 20.08 -22.27 -27.81
N LYS A 853 18.95 -22.02 -28.48
CA LYS A 853 18.91 -21.15 -29.66
C LYS A 853 19.32 -19.70 -29.37
N LEU A 854 18.96 -19.16 -28.21
CA LEU A 854 19.39 -17.82 -27.80
C LEU A 854 20.90 -17.76 -27.55
N LEU A 855 21.46 -18.76 -26.85
CA LEU A 855 22.90 -18.88 -26.60
C LEU A 855 23.72 -19.05 -27.88
N GLU A 856 23.27 -19.90 -28.80
CA GLU A 856 23.91 -20.10 -30.11
C GLU A 856 24.00 -18.80 -30.92
N LYS A 857 22.96 -17.94 -30.85
CA LYS A 857 22.92 -16.65 -31.53
C LYS A 857 23.71 -15.54 -30.83
N GLN A 858 23.85 -15.60 -29.51
CA GLN A 858 24.65 -14.64 -28.73
C GLN A 858 26.15 -14.78 -29.04
N LEU A 859 26.65 -16.01 -29.15
CA LEU A 859 28.08 -16.30 -29.26
C LEU A 859 28.82 -15.53 -30.38
N PRO A 860 28.33 -15.47 -31.64
CA PRO A 860 28.99 -14.70 -32.69
C PRO A 860 28.94 -13.17 -32.47
N LEU A 861 27.89 -12.64 -31.83
CA LEU A 861 27.78 -11.21 -31.52
C LEU A 861 28.77 -10.80 -30.43
N GLN A 862 28.94 -11.63 -29.40
CA GLN A 862 29.91 -11.39 -28.34
C GLN A 862 31.35 -11.44 -28.87
N LYS A 863 31.65 -12.39 -29.76
CA LYS A 863 32.94 -12.46 -30.45
C LYS A 863 33.20 -11.24 -31.33
N ALA A 864 32.17 -10.68 -31.96
CA ALA A 864 32.30 -9.45 -32.75
C ALA A 864 32.60 -8.24 -31.86
N GLU A 865 31.95 -8.13 -30.70
CA GLU A 865 32.20 -7.06 -29.70
C GLU A 865 33.67 -7.02 -29.26
N ASP A 866 34.23 -8.18 -28.89
CA ASP A 866 35.62 -8.32 -28.46
C ASP A 866 36.60 -7.89 -29.58
N LEU A 867 36.35 -8.36 -30.80
CA LEU A 867 37.16 -8.01 -31.97
C LEU A 867 37.05 -6.52 -32.32
N PHE A 868 35.87 -5.91 -32.20
CA PHE A 868 35.69 -4.48 -32.44
C PHE A 868 36.47 -3.62 -31.44
N MET A 869 36.48 -3.99 -30.16
CA MET A 869 37.25 -3.33 -29.12
C MET A 869 38.76 -3.43 -29.36
N GLU A 870 39.24 -4.63 -29.71
CA GLU A 870 40.65 -4.85 -30.00
C GLU A 870 41.11 -4.08 -31.24
N PHE A 871 40.32 -4.10 -32.32
CA PHE A 871 40.56 -3.32 -33.53
C PHE A 871 40.60 -1.81 -33.22
N ALA A 872 39.63 -1.28 -32.47
CA ALA A 872 39.56 0.14 -32.14
C ALA A 872 40.79 0.62 -31.36
N HIS A 873 41.21 -0.13 -30.35
CA HIS A 873 42.39 0.18 -29.55
C HIS A 873 43.68 0.16 -30.40
N LYS A 874 43.87 -0.88 -31.22
CA LYS A 874 45.04 -1.00 -32.10
C LYS A 874 45.06 0.06 -33.21
N ALA A 875 43.90 0.37 -33.79
CA ALA A 875 43.76 1.36 -34.87
C ALA A 875 44.11 2.76 -34.38
N SER A 876 43.66 3.14 -33.19
CA SER A 876 44.00 4.43 -32.58
C SER A 876 45.48 4.55 -32.26
N ALA A 877 46.09 3.51 -31.68
CA ALA A 877 47.52 3.49 -31.38
C ALA A 877 48.37 3.61 -32.65
N PHE A 878 47.98 2.90 -33.72
CA PHE A 878 48.65 2.98 -35.01
C PHE A 878 48.48 4.35 -35.68
N ASN A 879 47.28 4.94 -35.63
CA ASN A 879 47.03 6.28 -36.15
C ASN A 879 47.92 7.34 -35.49
N ASN A 880 47.98 7.34 -34.15
CA ASN A 880 48.81 8.27 -33.40
C ASN A 880 50.31 8.11 -33.73
N TRP A 881 50.77 6.87 -33.95
CA TRP A 881 52.14 6.63 -34.39
C TRP A 881 52.41 7.24 -35.77
N CYS A 882 51.50 7.07 -36.73
CA CYS A 882 51.64 7.67 -38.07
C CYS A 882 51.70 9.21 -38.01
N GLU A 883 50.85 9.84 -37.21
CA GLU A 883 50.83 11.31 -37.04
C GLU A 883 52.16 11.84 -36.49
N ASN A 884 52.72 11.19 -35.46
CA ASN A 884 54.02 11.58 -34.90
C ASN A 884 55.16 11.45 -35.92
N VAL A 885 55.14 10.39 -36.72
CA VAL A 885 56.16 10.17 -37.76
C VAL A 885 56.03 11.18 -38.90
N GLU A 886 54.82 11.55 -39.28
CA GLU A 886 54.58 12.61 -40.26
C GLU A 886 55.13 13.96 -39.76
N GLU A 887 54.94 14.29 -38.48
CA GLU A 887 55.51 15.49 -37.86
C GLU A 887 57.04 15.48 -37.90
N ASP A 888 57.69 14.39 -37.43
CA ASP A 888 59.15 14.24 -37.39
C ASP A 888 59.81 14.36 -38.77
N LEU A 889 59.18 13.81 -39.82
CA LEU A 889 59.73 13.81 -41.17
C LEU A 889 59.52 15.14 -41.92
N SER A 890 58.64 16.00 -41.42
CA SER A 890 58.29 17.29 -42.05
C SER A 890 59.25 18.45 -41.72
N GLU A 891 60.20 18.26 -40.79
CA GLU A 891 61.20 19.28 -40.45
C GLU A 891 62.18 19.55 -41.61
N PRO A 892 62.53 20.79 -41.99
CA PRO A 892 63.43 21.04 -43.13
C PRO A 892 64.86 20.49 -42.96
N VAL A 893 65.41 19.82 -43.99
CA VAL A 893 66.84 19.40 -44.01
C VAL A 893 67.76 20.59 -44.29
N HIS A 894 68.53 21.07 -43.31
CA HIS A 894 69.61 22.03 -43.55
C HIS A 894 70.85 21.70 -42.72
N CYS A 895 72.03 21.68 -43.34
CA CYS A 895 73.28 21.42 -42.64
C CYS A 895 74.42 22.32 -43.15
N VAL A 896 75.52 22.38 -42.40
CA VAL A 896 76.68 23.25 -42.71
C VAL A 896 77.96 22.47 -43.03
N SER A 897 77.89 21.14 -43.02
CA SER A 897 79.04 20.28 -43.32
C SER A 897 78.61 18.93 -43.88
N LEU A 898 79.55 18.28 -44.60
CA LEU A 898 79.37 16.95 -45.15
C LEU A 898 79.15 15.87 -44.07
N ASP A 899 79.74 16.04 -42.88
CA ASP A 899 79.59 15.06 -41.79
C ASP A 899 78.21 15.16 -41.13
N ALA A 900 77.63 16.36 -41.05
CA ALA A 900 76.30 16.58 -40.49
C ALA A 900 75.19 15.96 -41.37
N ILE A 901 75.27 16.07 -42.70
CA ILE A 901 74.29 15.44 -43.59
C ILE A 901 74.37 13.91 -43.57
N ARG A 902 75.60 13.37 -43.49
CA ARG A 902 75.80 11.91 -43.37
C ARG A 902 75.25 11.34 -42.07
N GLN A 903 75.29 12.11 -40.98
CA GLN A 903 74.68 11.70 -39.72
C GLN A 903 73.14 11.70 -39.82
N LEU A 904 72.53 12.73 -40.43
CA LEU A 904 71.08 12.76 -40.67
C LEU A 904 70.59 11.62 -41.57
N GLN A 905 71.36 11.26 -42.61
CA GLN A 905 71.06 10.09 -43.44
C GLN A 905 71.12 8.78 -42.64
N LYS A 906 72.09 8.64 -41.73
CA LYS A 906 72.21 7.47 -40.86
C LYS A 906 71.05 7.36 -39.86
N ASP A 907 70.61 8.49 -39.31
CA ASP A 907 69.45 8.54 -38.42
C ASP A 907 68.15 8.19 -39.18
N HIS A 908 68.02 8.64 -40.44
CA HIS A 908 66.92 8.26 -41.32
C HIS A 908 66.94 6.76 -41.69
N GLU A 909 68.11 6.17 -41.94
CA GLU A 909 68.27 4.72 -42.20
C GLU A 909 67.89 3.87 -40.96
N ALA A 910 68.22 4.36 -39.76
CA ALA A 910 67.79 3.76 -38.51
C ALA A 910 66.25 3.84 -38.31
N PHE A 911 65.64 4.98 -38.70
CA PHE A 911 64.19 5.13 -38.71
C PHE A 911 63.51 4.17 -39.71
N LEU A 912 64.02 4.04 -40.94
CA LEU A 912 63.50 3.08 -41.93
C LEU A 912 63.54 1.64 -41.41
N SER A 913 64.57 1.30 -40.64
CA SER A 913 64.68 -0.01 -39.99
C SER A 913 63.59 -0.25 -38.93
N SER A 914 63.07 0.81 -38.29
CA SER A 914 61.99 0.74 -37.30
C SER A 914 60.59 0.52 -37.93
N LEU A 915 60.45 0.84 -39.22
CA LEU A 915 59.18 0.79 -39.97
C LEU A 915 58.62 -0.63 -40.13
N ALA A 916 59.49 -1.65 -40.05
CA ALA A 916 59.10 -3.06 -40.10
C ALA A 916 58.11 -3.45 -38.99
N ARG A 917 58.23 -2.84 -37.80
CA ARG A 917 57.31 -3.08 -36.68
C ARG A 917 55.93 -2.48 -36.95
N ALA A 918 55.88 -1.24 -37.41
CA ALA A 918 54.62 -0.57 -37.75
C ALA A 918 53.90 -1.26 -38.93
N GLN A 919 54.64 -1.76 -39.92
CA GLN A 919 54.07 -2.58 -41.00
C GLN A 919 53.44 -3.89 -40.47
N SER A 920 54.03 -4.49 -39.44
CA SER A 920 53.45 -5.67 -38.77
C SER A 920 52.16 -5.32 -38.02
N ASP A 921 52.14 -4.19 -37.31
CA ASP A 921 50.95 -3.72 -36.58
C ASP A 921 49.81 -3.38 -37.55
N PHE A 922 50.11 -2.81 -38.72
CA PHE A 922 49.15 -2.56 -39.78
C PHE A 922 48.57 -3.86 -40.39
N ASN A 923 49.42 -4.85 -40.65
CA ASN A 923 48.97 -6.15 -41.15
C ASN A 923 48.05 -6.87 -40.14
N TYR A 924 48.32 -6.72 -38.85
CA TYR A 924 47.45 -7.27 -37.81
C TYR A 924 46.06 -6.60 -37.78
N LEU A 925 46.00 -5.28 -38.01
CA LEU A 925 44.73 -4.57 -38.17
C LEU A 925 43.92 -5.06 -39.38
N LEU A 926 44.59 -5.40 -40.49
CA LEU A 926 43.94 -6.02 -41.66
C LEU A 926 43.37 -7.42 -41.34
N GLU A 927 44.10 -8.23 -40.56
CA GLU A 927 43.62 -9.54 -40.11
C GLU A 927 42.41 -9.44 -39.19
N LEU A 928 42.42 -8.47 -38.25
CA LEU A 928 41.28 -8.21 -37.36
C LEU A 928 40.04 -7.78 -38.15
N ASP A 929 40.17 -6.88 -39.12
CA ASP A 929 39.06 -6.46 -39.98
C ASP A 929 38.49 -7.60 -40.84
N GLN A 930 39.35 -8.50 -41.35
CA GLN A 930 38.87 -9.71 -42.03
C GLN A 930 38.07 -10.63 -41.10
N GLN A 931 38.52 -10.81 -39.86
CA GLN A 931 37.80 -11.62 -38.86
C GLN A 931 36.45 -10.99 -38.50
N ILE A 932 36.39 -9.67 -38.37
CA ILE A 932 35.15 -8.91 -38.11
C ILE A 932 34.18 -9.03 -39.29
N LYS A 933 34.64 -8.81 -40.53
CA LYS A 933 33.82 -8.92 -41.74
C LYS A 933 33.26 -10.34 -41.95
N ALA A 934 33.99 -11.37 -41.53
CA ALA A 934 33.52 -12.76 -41.57
C ALA A 934 32.33 -13.05 -40.64
N LEU A 935 32.13 -12.26 -39.58
CA LEU A 935 31.02 -12.41 -38.63
C LEU A 935 29.73 -11.71 -39.09
N ASN A 936 29.77 -10.94 -40.18
CA ASN A 936 28.61 -10.34 -40.84
C ASN A 936 27.79 -9.38 -39.94
N VAL A 937 28.48 -8.65 -39.05
CA VAL A 937 27.91 -7.73 -38.05
C VAL A 937 28.06 -6.28 -38.55
N PRO A 938 27.09 -5.36 -38.29
CA PRO A 938 27.20 -3.94 -38.68
C PRO A 938 28.43 -3.23 -38.08
N SER A 939 28.85 -2.13 -38.73
CA SER A 939 30.11 -1.40 -38.49
C SER A 939 30.40 -1.08 -37.01
N SER A 940 31.70 -1.06 -36.66
CA SER A 940 32.20 -0.81 -35.29
C SER A 940 31.64 0.49 -34.67
N PRO A 941 31.10 0.45 -33.44
CA PRO A 941 30.70 1.64 -32.69
C PRO A 941 31.86 2.30 -31.92
N TYR A 942 33.02 1.64 -31.82
CA TYR A 942 34.13 2.03 -30.93
C TYR A 942 35.19 2.91 -31.60
N THR A 943 35.24 2.95 -32.93
CA THR A 943 36.15 3.84 -33.67
C THR A 943 35.58 4.21 -35.04
N TRP A 944 35.88 5.43 -35.49
CA TRP A 944 35.58 5.89 -36.85
C TRP A 944 36.71 5.55 -37.84
N LEU A 945 37.87 5.10 -37.35
CA LEU A 945 39.01 4.70 -38.16
C LEU A 945 38.72 3.34 -38.80
N THR A 946 38.38 3.34 -40.09
CA THR A 946 38.25 2.09 -40.86
C THR A 946 39.60 1.68 -41.44
N VAL A 947 39.73 0.41 -41.85
CA VAL A 947 40.91 -0.06 -42.59
C VAL A 947 41.18 0.82 -43.82
N GLU A 948 40.13 1.23 -44.54
CA GLU A 948 40.29 2.09 -45.73
C GLU A 948 40.83 3.50 -45.37
N ALA A 949 40.55 3.99 -44.16
CA ALA A 949 41.14 5.24 -43.66
C ALA A 949 42.61 5.04 -43.30
N LEU A 950 42.94 3.98 -42.55
CA LEU A 950 44.31 3.65 -42.16
C LEU A 950 45.22 3.34 -43.36
N GLU A 951 44.70 2.68 -44.39
CA GLU A 951 45.42 2.46 -45.66
C GLU A 951 45.85 3.77 -46.33
N ARG A 952 45.00 4.81 -46.29
CA ARG A 952 45.35 6.12 -46.86
C ARG A 952 46.45 6.79 -46.05
N ILE A 953 46.37 6.71 -44.72
CA ILE A 953 47.35 7.30 -43.81
C ILE A 953 48.71 6.63 -43.99
N TRP A 954 48.73 5.29 -44.04
CA TRP A 954 49.96 4.53 -44.29
C TRP A 954 50.59 4.86 -45.65
N LYS A 955 49.77 5.03 -46.69
CA LYS A 955 50.24 5.40 -48.02
C LYS A 955 50.83 6.81 -48.06
N HIS A 956 50.15 7.78 -47.43
CA HIS A 956 50.61 9.15 -47.31
C HIS A 956 51.98 9.24 -46.60
N LEU A 957 52.14 8.51 -45.51
CA LEU A 957 53.41 8.40 -44.79
C LEU A 957 54.55 7.87 -45.68
N SER A 958 54.26 6.87 -46.53
CA SER A 958 55.23 6.34 -47.48
C SER A 958 55.69 7.38 -48.53
N ASP A 959 54.81 8.31 -48.90
CA ASP A 959 55.13 9.39 -49.82
C ASP A 959 56.00 10.46 -49.14
N ILE A 960 55.70 10.83 -47.87
CA ILE A 960 56.53 11.73 -47.05
C ILE A 960 57.95 11.19 -46.87
N ILE A 961 58.09 9.88 -46.61
CA ILE A 961 59.40 9.24 -46.46
C ILE A 961 60.24 9.39 -47.73
N LYS A 962 59.64 9.21 -48.92
CA LYS A 962 60.36 9.40 -50.19
C LYS A 962 60.76 10.85 -50.43
N GLU A 963 59.92 11.80 -50.02
CA GLU A 963 60.26 13.23 -50.10
C GLU A 963 61.46 13.54 -49.19
N ARG A 964 61.48 13.00 -47.97
CA ARG A 964 62.59 13.14 -47.03
C ARG A 964 63.90 12.57 -47.57
N GLU A 965 63.88 11.38 -48.18
CA GLU A 965 65.06 10.78 -48.82
C GLU A 965 65.62 11.69 -49.93
N GLN A 966 64.74 12.26 -50.76
CA GLN A 966 65.15 13.18 -51.83
C GLN A 966 65.72 14.50 -51.29
N GLU A 967 65.20 15.04 -50.20
CA GLU A 967 65.75 16.24 -49.56
C GLU A 967 67.14 15.98 -48.98
N LEU A 968 67.35 14.83 -48.32
CA LEU A 968 68.64 14.42 -47.81
C LEU A 968 69.67 14.25 -48.94
N GLU A 969 69.30 13.63 -50.06
CA GLU A 969 70.18 13.50 -51.24
C GLU A 969 70.55 14.86 -51.86
N LYS A 970 69.59 15.78 -52.00
CA LYS A 970 69.84 17.11 -52.54
C LYS A 970 70.78 17.92 -51.65
N GLU A 971 70.57 17.87 -50.34
CA GLU A 971 71.44 18.56 -49.38
C GLU A 971 72.83 17.92 -49.33
N GLU A 972 72.96 16.60 -49.44
CA GLU A 972 74.27 15.95 -49.55
C GLU A 972 75.01 16.40 -50.83
N ALA A 973 74.33 16.41 -51.97
CA ALA A 973 74.91 16.88 -53.23
C ALA A 973 75.38 18.34 -53.14
N ARG A 974 74.64 19.20 -52.43
CA ARG A 974 75.04 20.59 -52.16
C ARG A 974 76.30 20.65 -51.30
N GLN A 975 76.39 19.86 -50.23
CA GLN A 975 77.56 19.86 -49.34
C GLN A 975 78.81 19.24 -49.99
N VAL A 976 78.65 18.20 -50.82
CA VAL A 976 79.75 17.64 -51.64
C VAL A 976 80.30 18.71 -52.57
N LYS A 977 79.43 19.44 -53.28
CA LYS A 977 79.83 20.52 -54.18
C LYS A 977 80.55 21.66 -53.44
N ASN A 978 80.07 22.02 -52.26
CA ASN A 978 80.72 23.01 -51.39
C ASN A 978 82.13 22.56 -50.98
N PHE A 979 82.29 21.29 -50.59
CA PHE A 979 83.58 20.71 -50.24
C PHE A 979 84.56 20.69 -51.43
N GLU A 980 84.10 20.31 -52.62
CA GLU A 980 84.90 20.34 -53.86
C GLU A 980 85.35 21.77 -54.23
N MET A 981 84.45 22.75 -54.11
CA MET A 981 84.78 24.16 -54.36
C MET A 981 85.85 24.68 -53.37
N CYS A 982 85.76 24.30 -52.08
CA CYS A 982 86.80 24.62 -51.10
C CYS A 982 88.16 24.02 -51.47
N GLN A 983 88.16 22.77 -51.91
CA GLN A 983 89.39 22.07 -52.32
C GLN A 983 90.01 22.70 -53.57
N GLU A 984 89.21 23.04 -54.58
CA GLU A 984 89.68 23.70 -55.80
C GLU A 984 90.23 25.10 -55.49
N PHE A 985 89.55 25.87 -54.63
CA PHE A 985 90.03 27.16 -54.16
C PHE A 985 91.38 27.04 -53.44
N GLU A 986 91.51 26.09 -52.51
CA GLU A 986 92.74 25.86 -51.73
C GLU A 986 93.93 25.48 -52.63
N GLN A 987 93.71 24.63 -53.65
CA GLN A 987 94.75 24.24 -54.60
C GLN A 987 95.20 25.40 -55.49
N ASN A 988 94.27 26.19 -56.04
CA ASN A 988 94.63 27.33 -56.90
C ASN A 988 95.33 28.44 -56.09
N ALA A 989 94.82 28.75 -54.89
CA ALA A 989 95.37 29.75 -53.98
C ALA A 989 96.80 29.41 -53.52
N SER A 990 97.05 28.17 -53.09
CA SER A 990 98.37 27.72 -52.65
C SER A 990 99.40 27.69 -53.78
N ALA A 991 99.01 27.21 -54.96
CA ALA A 991 99.87 27.21 -56.14
C ALA A 991 100.26 28.63 -56.57
N PHE A 992 99.30 29.56 -56.55
CA PHE A 992 99.52 30.96 -56.92
C PHE A 992 100.43 31.69 -55.91
N LEU A 993 100.26 31.43 -54.61
CA LEU A 993 101.15 31.95 -53.58
C LEU A 993 102.60 31.47 -53.76
N ASN A 994 102.79 30.17 -54.00
CA ASN A 994 104.11 29.61 -54.26
C ASN A 994 104.77 30.24 -55.50
N TRP A 995 104.00 30.44 -56.58
CA TRP A 995 104.50 31.13 -57.76
C TRP A 995 104.90 32.60 -57.47
N ILE A 996 104.13 33.34 -56.66
CA ILE A 996 104.51 34.71 -56.24
C ILE A 996 105.85 34.68 -55.51
N LEU A 997 106.03 33.77 -54.55
CA LEU A 997 107.26 33.66 -53.76
C LEU A 997 108.48 33.32 -54.63
N GLU A 998 108.35 32.33 -55.52
CA GLU A 998 109.42 31.95 -56.45
C GLU A 998 109.79 33.09 -57.41
N THR A 999 108.78 33.78 -57.96
CA THR A 999 108.99 34.87 -58.91
C THR A 999 109.62 36.09 -58.24
N ARG A 1000 109.25 36.38 -56.98
CA ARG A 1000 109.88 37.44 -56.17
C ARG A 1000 111.37 37.19 -55.95
N CYS A 1001 111.75 35.95 -55.64
CA CYS A 1001 113.15 35.55 -55.52
C CYS A 1001 113.92 35.69 -56.85
N ALA A 1002 113.31 35.33 -57.98
CA ALA A 1002 113.92 35.47 -59.30
C ALA A 1002 114.15 36.94 -59.71
N VAL A 1003 113.21 37.84 -59.40
CA VAL A 1003 113.30 39.28 -59.71
C VAL A 1003 114.33 40.00 -58.85
N ILE A 1004 114.75 39.45 -57.71
CA ILE A 1004 115.77 40.05 -56.81
C ILE A 1004 117.20 39.59 -57.16
N SER A 1005 117.37 38.46 -57.86
CA SER A 1005 118.70 37.88 -58.14
C SER A 1005 119.65 38.79 -58.97
N PRO A 1006 120.97 38.89 -58.65
CA PRO A 1006 121.95 39.71 -59.38
C PRO A 1006 122.33 39.16 -60.76
N LYS A 1007 122.07 37.87 -61.05
CA LYS A 1007 122.45 37.23 -62.32
C LYS A 1007 121.57 37.67 -63.52
N LEU A 1008 120.48 38.40 -63.28
CA LEU A 1008 119.49 38.78 -64.28
C LEU A 1008 119.75 40.20 -64.86
N LEU A 1009 120.98 40.52 -65.23
CA LEU A 1009 121.37 41.88 -65.69
C LEU A 1009 121.23 42.12 -67.21
N ILE A 1010 120.52 41.24 -67.93
CA ILE A 1010 120.28 41.38 -69.38
C ILE A 1010 118.89 41.97 -69.61
N SER A 1011 118.81 43.12 -70.29
CA SER A 1011 117.57 43.90 -70.51
C SER A 1011 116.42 43.10 -71.17
N VAL A 1012 116.74 42.06 -71.94
CA VAL A 1012 115.77 41.19 -72.62
C VAL A 1012 115.04 40.25 -71.64
N LEU A 1013 115.75 39.69 -70.66
CA LEU A 1013 115.19 38.72 -69.70
C LEU A 1013 114.23 39.39 -68.70
N HIS A 1014 114.51 40.64 -68.31
CA HIS A 1014 113.61 41.42 -67.43
C HIS A 1014 112.28 41.75 -68.10
N LYS A 1015 112.28 42.19 -69.36
CA LYS A 1015 111.05 42.42 -70.12
C LYS A 1015 110.21 41.15 -70.29
N GLN A 1016 110.85 39.97 -70.39
CA GLN A 1016 110.14 38.69 -70.49
C GLN A 1016 109.50 38.29 -69.16
N LYS A 1017 110.20 38.43 -68.03
CA LYS A 1017 109.64 38.14 -66.70
C LYS A 1017 108.54 39.13 -66.28
N GLN A 1018 108.62 40.40 -66.68
CA GLN A 1018 107.54 41.37 -66.42
C GLN A 1018 106.25 41.01 -67.18
N LYS A 1019 106.36 40.53 -68.43
CA LYS A 1019 105.21 40.02 -69.18
C LYS A 1019 104.60 38.76 -68.54
N GLU A 1020 105.42 37.90 -67.93
CA GLU A 1020 104.97 36.72 -67.20
C GLU A 1020 104.19 37.08 -65.94
N ILE A 1021 104.68 38.04 -65.14
CA ILE A 1021 103.96 38.57 -63.96
C ILE A 1021 102.61 39.16 -64.38
N GLN A 1022 102.58 39.92 -65.49
CA GLN A 1022 101.34 40.50 -66.03
C GLN A 1022 100.37 39.43 -66.55
N ALA A 1023 100.87 38.34 -67.14
CA ALA A 1023 100.04 37.23 -67.63
C ALA A 1023 99.36 36.45 -66.48
N MET A 1024 100.03 36.34 -65.33
CA MET A 1024 99.50 35.64 -64.15
C MET A 1024 98.35 36.36 -63.44
N LYS A 1025 98.03 37.61 -63.83
CA LYS A 1025 96.80 38.29 -63.39
C LYS A 1025 95.54 37.46 -63.65
N ARG A 1026 95.50 36.68 -64.74
CA ARG A 1026 94.37 35.79 -65.06
C ARG A 1026 94.16 34.67 -64.06
N GLN A 1027 95.23 34.16 -63.44
CA GLN A 1027 95.09 33.14 -62.38
C GLN A 1027 94.56 33.74 -61.09
N LEU A 1028 94.94 34.97 -60.75
CA LEU A 1028 94.37 35.69 -59.62
C LEU A 1028 92.86 35.89 -59.79
N THR A 1029 92.41 36.31 -60.98
CA THR A 1029 90.98 36.47 -61.27
C THR A 1029 90.21 35.16 -61.13
N LYS A 1030 90.80 34.03 -61.53
CA LYS A 1030 90.19 32.70 -61.32
C LYS A 1030 90.03 32.36 -59.83
N ILE A 1031 90.98 32.75 -58.98
CA ILE A 1031 90.92 32.54 -57.53
C ILE A 1031 89.87 33.46 -56.89
N GLU A 1032 89.76 34.71 -57.35
CA GLU A 1032 88.71 35.65 -56.93
C GLU A 1032 87.31 35.12 -57.29
N ASP A 1033 87.09 34.66 -58.52
CA ASP A 1033 85.81 34.07 -58.97
C ASP A 1033 85.43 32.81 -58.17
N LEU A 1034 86.41 31.98 -57.78
CA LEU A 1034 86.18 30.81 -56.93
C LEU A 1034 85.86 31.20 -55.48
N GLY A 1035 86.48 32.28 -54.97
CA GLY A 1035 86.16 32.85 -53.66
C GLY A 1035 84.74 33.42 -53.60
N GLU A 1036 84.31 34.14 -54.64
CA GLU A 1036 82.94 34.69 -54.74
C GLU A 1036 81.89 33.57 -54.78
N LYS A 1037 82.14 32.49 -55.54
CA LYS A 1037 81.25 31.31 -55.56
C LYS A 1037 81.16 30.59 -54.21
N LEU A 1038 82.22 30.60 -53.40
CA LEU A 1038 82.20 30.05 -52.05
C LEU A 1038 81.42 30.94 -51.08
N GLU A 1039 81.50 32.27 -51.21
CA GLU A 1039 80.65 33.21 -50.46
C GLU A 1039 79.17 33.10 -50.85
N GLU A 1040 78.85 32.98 -52.15
CA GLU A 1040 77.48 32.71 -52.62
C GLU A 1040 76.93 31.39 -52.08
N ALA A 1041 77.80 30.39 -51.90
CA ALA A 1041 77.47 29.11 -51.28
C ALA A 1041 77.43 29.15 -49.74
N LEU A 1042 77.62 30.33 -49.12
CA LEU A 1042 77.69 30.58 -47.68
C LEU A 1042 78.83 29.81 -46.96
N VAL A 1043 79.90 29.49 -47.68
CA VAL A 1043 81.08 28.81 -47.13
C VAL A 1043 82.16 29.85 -46.83
N LEU A 1044 82.18 30.31 -45.57
CA LEU A 1044 83.02 31.44 -45.14
C LEU A 1044 84.37 31.03 -44.54
N ASP A 1045 84.57 29.76 -44.22
CA ASP A 1045 85.80 29.24 -43.58
C ASP A 1045 86.85 28.83 -44.64
N ILE A 1046 87.37 29.81 -45.38
CA ILE A 1046 88.38 29.61 -46.42
C ILE A 1046 89.81 29.88 -45.90
N LYS A 1047 90.73 28.93 -46.12
CA LYS A 1047 92.11 28.99 -45.57
C LYS A 1047 93.00 30.08 -46.17
N PHE A 1048 92.70 30.56 -47.37
CA PHE A 1048 93.49 31.59 -48.06
C PHE A 1048 92.61 32.80 -48.35
N SER A 1049 93.11 33.99 -48.05
CA SER A 1049 92.42 35.23 -48.38
C SER A 1049 92.66 35.60 -49.85
N THR A 1050 91.58 35.71 -50.64
CA THR A 1050 91.59 36.28 -52.01
C THR A 1050 92.24 37.67 -52.03
N ILE A 1051 91.85 38.54 -51.08
CA ILE A 1051 92.38 39.90 -50.92
C ILE A 1051 93.89 39.86 -50.60
N GLY A 1052 94.32 38.95 -49.73
CA GLY A 1052 95.73 38.78 -49.36
C GLY A 1052 96.61 38.35 -50.55
N LEU A 1053 96.12 37.45 -51.40
CA LEU A 1053 96.84 37.01 -52.60
C LEU A 1053 96.94 38.10 -53.67
N ALA A 1054 95.89 38.91 -53.85
CA ALA A 1054 95.90 40.04 -54.76
C ALA A 1054 96.95 41.10 -54.38
N GLN A 1055 97.03 41.45 -53.09
CA GLN A 1055 98.04 42.40 -52.59
C GLN A 1055 99.47 41.90 -52.83
N GLN A 1056 99.74 40.61 -52.62
CA GLN A 1056 101.06 40.03 -52.86
C GLN A 1056 101.48 40.08 -54.33
N TRP A 1057 100.54 39.86 -55.25
CA TRP A 1057 100.77 40.00 -56.69
C TRP A 1057 101.07 41.47 -57.08
N ASP A 1058 100.31 42.43 -56.56
CA ASP A 1058 100.51 43.86 -56.84
C ASP A 1058 101.89 44.35 -56.38
N GLN A 1059 102.35 43.90 -55.21
CA GLN A 1059 103.70 44.20 -54.71
C GLN A 1059 104.78 43.64 -55.64
N LEU A 1060 104.61 42.42 -56.15
CA LEU A 1060 105.54 41.80 -57.09
C LEU A 1060 105.57 42.53 -58.45
N PHE A 1061 104.41 42.95 -58.95
CA PHE A 1061 104.29 43.72 -60.18
C PHE A 1061 105.00 45.08 -60.09
N GLN A 1062 104.81 45.80 -58.97
CA GLN A 1062 105.50 47.07 -58.67
C GLN A 1062 107.03 46.91 -58.58
N LEU A 1063 107.51 45.83 -57.95
CA LEU A 1063 108.95 45.52 -57.86
C LEU A 1063 109.58 45.33 -59.24
N GLY A 1064 108.89 44.64 -60.15
CA GLY A 1064 109.37 44.44 -61.53
C GLY A 1064 109.46 45.75 -62.33
N VAL A 1065 108.50 46.67 -62.16
CA VAL A 1065 108.53 48.00 -62.81
C VAL A 1065 109.70 48.85 -62.30
N ARG A 1066 109.96 48.86 -60.99
CA ARG A 1066 111.06 49.64 -60.39
C ARG A 1066 112.45 49.21 -60.86
N ARG A 1067 112.69 47.92 -61.04
CA ARG A 1067 113.99 47.42 -61.55
C ARG A 1067 114.24 47.78 -63.01
N GLN A 1068 113.19 47.84 -63.82
CA GLN A 1068 113.28 48.28 -65.22
C GLN A 1068 113.73 49.75 -65.34
N HIS A 1069 113.23 50.61 -64.44
CA HIS A 1069 113.62 52.02 -64.39
C HIS A 1069 115.11 52.22 -64.04
N ASN A 1070 115.63 51.45 -63.08
CA ASN A 1070 117.04 51.49 -62.67
C ASN A 1070 118.01 51.06 -63.79
N LEU A 1071 117.62 50.08 -64.62
CA LEU A 1071 118.41 49.63 -65.78
C LEU A 1071 118.47 50.67 -66.92
N GLU A 1072 117.49 51.57 -67.03
CA GLU A 1072 117.48 52.64 -68.03
C GLU A 1072 118.46 53.78 -67.67
N GLN A 1073 118.71 54.03 -66.39
CA GLN A 1073 119.65 55.05 -65.94
C GLN A 1073 121.14 54.67 -66.15
N GLN A 1074 121.50 53.38 -66.13
CA GLN A 1074 122.86 52.91 -66.44
C GLN A 1074 123.32 53.19 -67.89
N ILE A 1075 122.39 53.38 -68.84
CA ILE A 1075 122.72 53.63 -70.25
C ILE A 1075 123.27 55.05 -70.47
N GLN A 1076 123.01 55.99 -69.56
CA GLN A 1076 123.36 57.41 -69.71
C GLN A 1076 124.85 57.72 -69.41
N ILE A 1077 125.55 56.88 -68.63
CA ILE A 1077 126.99 57.04 -68.30
C ILE A 1077 127.89 56.82 -69.53
N ARG A 1078 127.49 55.96 -70.47
CA ARG A 1078 128.24 55.72 -71.72
C ARG A 1078 128.35 56.95 -72.63
N HIS A 1079 127.53 57.98 -72.41
CA HIS A 1079 127.51 59.17 -73.26
C HIS A 1079 128.65 60.16 -72.96
N PHE A 1080 129.32 60.07 -71.80
CA PHE A 1080 130.37 61.01 -71.38
C PHE A 1080 131.78 60.37 -71.26
N ASP A 1081 131.93 59.07 -71.50
CA ASP A 1081 133.22 58.36 -71.65
C ASP A 1081 133.44 58.03 -73.15
N GLU A 1082 133.65 59.07 -73.98
CA GLU A 1082 133.77 58.94 -75.45
C GLU A 1082 134.91 58.00 -75.91
N ASN A 1083 135.92 57.80 -75.06
CA ASN A 1083 137.07 56.94 -75.35
C ASN A 1083 136.96 55.53 -74.74
N LEU A 1084 135.84 55.20 -74.07
CA LEU A 1084 135.52 53.89 -73.49
C LEU A 1084 136.63 53.34 -72.56
N THR A 1085 137.28 54.23 -71.81
CA THR A 1085 138.42 53.85 -70.96
C THR A 1085 138.02 53.43 -69.55
N GLY A 1086 136.75 53.60 -69.17
CA GLY A 1086 136.22 53.26 -67.84
C GLY A 1086 136.70 54.21 -66.74
N ARG A 1087 137.24 55.37 -67.11
CA ARG A 1087 137.81 56.39 -66.21
C ARG A 1087 137.37 57.77 -66.68
N LEU A 1088 136.70 58.52 -65.81
CA LEU A 1088 136.27 59.89 -66.08
C LEU A 1088 137.34 60.86 -65.56
N SER A 1089 137.80 61.78 -66.40
CA SER A 1089 138.65 62.87 -65.92
C SER A 1089 137.88 63.73 -64.91
N HIS A 1090 138.56 64.45 -64.01
CA HIS A 1090 137.87 65.32 -63.06
C HIS A 1090 136.97 66.36 -63.77
N LYS A 1091 137.33 66.80 -64.98
CA LYS A 1091 136.51 67.71 -65.78
C LYS A 1091 135.22 67.05 -66.29
N ASP A 1092 135.30 65.80 -66.72
CA ASP A 1092 134.15 65.03 -67.21
C ASP A 1092 133.26 64.57 -66.05
N PHE A 1093 133.86 64.18 -64.92
CA PHE A 1093 133.14 63.88 -63.69
C PHE A 1093 132.36 65.10 -63.17
N ARG A 1094 132.95 66.30 -63.24
CA ARG A 1094 132.26 67.57 -62.94
C ARG A 1094 131.06 67.82 -63.85
N SER A 1095 131.19 67.45 -65.12
CA SER A 1095 130.15 67.59 -66.12
C SER A 1095 129.02 66.56 -65.91
N CYS A 1096 129.36 65.32 -65.52
CA CYS A 1096 128.40 64.29 -65.11
C CYS A 1096 127.59 64.71 -63.87
N LEU A 1097 128.23 65.29 -62.85
CA LEU A 1097 127.51 65.80 -61.67
C LEU A 1097 126.55 66.94 -62.03
N ARG A 1098 126.94 67.88 -62.91
CA ARG A 1098 126.02 68.91 -63.43
C ARG A 1098 124.90 68.30 -64.28
N GLY A 1099 125.18 67.24 -65.04
CA GLY A 1099 124.19 66.48 -65.84
C GLY A 1099 123.17 65.69 -65.01
N LEU A 1100 123.54 65.28 -63.79
CA LEU A 1100 122.64 64.73 -62.77
C LEU A 1100 121.98 65.81 -61.89
N ASN A 1101 121.97 67.07 -62.34
CA ASN A 1101 121.39 68.25 -61.66
C ASN A 1101 122.04 68.64 -60.31
N TYR A 1102 123.27 68.24 -60.03
CA TYR A 1102 124.02 68.77 -58.89
C TYR A 1102 124.63 70.14 -59.21
N TYR A 1103 124.26 71.17 -58.45
CA TYR A 1103 124.60 72.56 -58.75
C TYR A 1103 126.05 72.93 -58.34
N LEU A 1104 126.90 73.24 -59.32
CA LEU A 1104 128.31 73.67 -59.15
C LEU A 1104 128.56 74.97 -59.96
N PRO A 1105 128.85 76.13 -59.34
CA PRO A 1105 129.04 77.42 -60.02
C PRO A 1105 130.18 77.43 -61.06
N MET A 1106 130.25 78.47 -61.92
CA MET A 1106 131.32 78.63 -62.93
C MET A 1106 132.34 79.69 -62.46
N VAL A 1107 133.62 79.34 -62.49
CA VAL A 1107 134.77 80.22 -62.17
C VAL A 1107 135.76 80.17 -63.34
N GLU A 1108 136.41 81.30 -63.69
CA GLU A 1108 137.34 81.40 -64.83
C GLU A 1108 138.67 80.67 -64.61
N GLU A 1109 139.33 80.27 -65.71
CA GLU A 1109 140.43 79.30 -65.77
C GLU A 1109 141.66 79.68 -64.91
N GLY A 1110 141.89 78.91 -63.84
CA GLY A 1110 143.12 78.97 -63.03
C GLY A 1110 142.91 78.96 -61.51
N GLU A 1111 141.68 79.17 -61.00
CA GLU A 1111 141.38 79.17 -59.56
C GLU A 1111 140.54 77.96 -59.10
N SER A 1112 140.77 77.49 -57.86
CA SER A 1112 140.18 76.24 -57.30
C SER A 1112 138.78 76.42 -56.71
N GLU A 1113 137.83 75.51 -57.00
CA GLU A 1113 136.43 75.60 -56.54
C GLU A 1113 136.08 74.57 -55.43
N PRO A 1114 135.81 74.99 -54.17
CA PRO A 1114 135.80 74.07 -53.01
C PRO A 1114 134.68 73.02 -52.95
N LYS A 1115 133.52 73.26 -53.58
CA LYS A 1115 132.40 72.29 -53.54
C LYS A 1115 132.65 71.08 -54.40
N PHE A 1116 133.28 71.27 -55.56
CA PHE A 1116 133.66 70.17 -56.41
C PHE A 1116 134.77 69.33 -55.75
N GLU A 1117 135.64 69.98 -54.98
CA GLU A 1117 136.71 69.29 -54.25
C GLU A 1117 136.21 68.30 -53.21
N LYS A 1118 135.10 68.59 -52.51
CA LYS A 1118 134.50 67.62 -51.57
C LYS A 1118 133.98 66.36 -52.26
N PHE A 1119 133.48 66.48 -53.50
CA PHE A 1119 133.07 65.30 -54.26
C PHE A 1119 134.30 64.50 -54.69
N LEU A 1120 135.36 65.18 -55.16
CA LEU A 1120 136.63 64.50 -55.48
C LEU A 1120 137.26 63.81 -54.27
N ASP A 1121 137.17 64.36 -53.07
CA ASP A 1121 137.72 63.70 -51.87
C ASP A 1121 137.02 62.37 -51.53
N ALA A 1122 135.78 62.14 -52.00
CA ALA A 1122 135.06 60.87 -51.83
C ALA A 1122 135.36 59.84 -52.93
N VAL A 1123 135.53 60.28 -54.18
CA VAL A 1123 135.62 59.40 -55.36
C VAL A 1123 137.04 59.34 -55.99
N ASP A 1124 137.94 60.25 -55.63
CA ASP A 1124 139.38 60.18 -55.91
C ASP A 1124 140.21 60.82 -54.76
N PRO A 1125 140.12 60.29 -53.52
CA PRO A 1125 140.83 60.82 -52.34
C PRO A 1125 142.36 60.91 -52.50
N GLY A 1126 142.93 60.09 -53.39
CA GLY A 1126 144.35 60.08 -53.71
C GLY A 1126 144.78 61.12 -54.76
N ARG A 1127 143.83 61.90 -55.30
CA ARG A 1127 144.06 62.90 -56.36
C ARG A 1127 144.80 62.32 -57.57
N LYS A 1128 144.39 61.12 -57.99
CA LYS A 1128 144.97 60.40 -59.15
C LYS A 1128 144.67 61.12 -60.47
N GLY A 1129 143.72 62.06 -60.48
CA GLY A 1129 143.36 62.89 -61.63
C GLY A 1129 142.21 62.31 -62.47
N TYR A 1130 141.62 61.20 -62.04
CA TYR A 1130 140.50 60.53 -62.69
C TYR A 1130 139.65 59.74 -61.68
N VAL A 1131 138.35 59.60 -61.94
CA VAL A 1131 137.39 58.80 -61.15
C VAL A 1131 137.02 57.55 -61.95
N THR A 1132 137.09 56.36 -61.34
CA THR A 1132 136.76 55.12 -62.06
C THR A 1132 135.25 54.88 -62.12
N GLN A 1133 134.78 54.12 -63.13
CA GLN A 1133 133.36 53.81 -63.27
C GLN A 1133 132.79 53.02 -62.09
N GLU A 1134 133.59 52.17 -61.45
CA GLU A 1134 133.19 51.44 -60.23
C GLU A 1134 132.97 52.39 -59.05
N ASP A 1135 133.89 53.33 -58.81
CA ASP A 1135 133.78 54.31 -57.72
C ASP A 1135 132.57 55.25 -57.93
N TYR A 1136 132.28 55.63 -59.18
CA TYR A 1136 131.09 56.43 -59.55
C TYR A 1136 129.77 55.69 -59.32
N THR A 1137 129.72 54.39 -59.64
CA THR A 1137 128.50 53.57 -59.50
C THR A 1137 128.23 53.25 -58.03
N TYR A 1138 129.28 53.03 -57.23
CA TYR A 1138 129.15 52.84 -55.78
C TYR A 1138 128.62 54.10 -55.08
N PHE A 1139 129.09 55.28 -55.50
CA PHE A 1139 128.60 56.56 -54.99
C PHE A 1139 127.09 56.80 -55.24
N LEU A 1140 126.52 56.30 -56.35
CA LEU A 1140 125.08 56.40 -56.64
C LEU A 1140 124.24 55.36 -55.88
N ILE A 1141 124.73 54.12 -55.74
CA ILE A 1141 124.01 53.05 -55.04
C ILE A 1141 123.95 53.30 -53.53
N ASP A 1142 125.00 53.85 -52.92
CA ASP A 1142 125.05 54.19 -51.49
C ASP A 1142 124.07 55.33 -51.14
N LYS A 1143 123.87 56.28 -52.06
CA LYS A 1143 122.94 57.42 -51.90
C LYS A 1143 121.46 57.07 -52.07
N GLU A 1144 121.12 55.97 -52.76
CA GLU A 1144 119.73 55.55 -53.06
C GLU A 1144 119.23 54.35 -52.23
N SER A 1145 120.07 53.76 -51.35
CA SER A 1145 119.75 52.52 -50.62
C SER A 1145 119.35 52.68 -49.14
N GLU A 1146 119.13 53.90 -48.64
CA GLU A 1146 118.47 54.12 -47.34
C GLU A 1146 116.95 54.32 -47.50
N ASN A 1147 116.18 53.24 -47.30
CA ASN A 1147 114.73 53.30 -47.04
C ASN A 1147 114.44 52.69 -45.67
N ILE A 1148 113.82 53.49 -44.80
CA ILE A 1148 113.67 53.32 -43.34
C ILE A 1148 112.51 52.37 -42.98
N LYS A 1149 112.68 51.67 -41.84
CA LYS A 1149 111.88 50.56 -41.28
C LYS A 1149 110.63 51.02 -40.48
N SER A 1150 109.69 50.09 -40.31
CA SER A 1150 108.34 50.13 -39.72
C SER A 1150 108.19 50.46 -38.22
N SER A 1151 109.12 51.19 -37.58
CA SER A 1151 108.99 51.50 -36.15
C SER A 1151 107.93 52.58 -35.88
N ASP A 1152 107.95 53.65 -36.69
CA ASP A 1152 107.13 54.84 -36.46
C ASP A 1152 105.63 54.59 -36.73
N GLU A 1153 105.28 53.69 -37.66
CA GLU A 1153 103.88 53.36 -37.97
C GLU A 1153 103.20 52.51 -36.88
N ILE A 1154 103.96 51.63 -36.22
CA ILE A 1154 103.46 50.80 -35.11
C ILE A 1154 103.29 51.65 -33.86
N GLU A 1155 104.21 52.59 -33.60
CA GLU A 1155 104.09 53.54 -32.49
C GLU A 1155 102.86 54.43 -32.64
N ASN A 1156 102.62 54.96 -33.86
CA ASN A 1156 101.42 55.74 -34.16
C ASN A 1156 100.12 54.96 -33.97
N SER A 1157 100.11 53.65 -34.24
CA SER A 1157 98.93 52.79 -34.09
C SER A 1157 98.59 52.52 -32.62
N PHE A 1158 99.59 52.28 -31.77
CA PHE A 1158 99.37 52.17 -30.32
C PHE A 1158 99.02 53.52 -29.68
N GLN A 1159 99.56 54.62 -30.20
CA GLN A 1159 99.18 55.97 -29.76
C GLN A 1159 97.72 56.30 -30.11
N ALA A 1160 97.21 55.81 -31.24
CA ALA A 1160 95.80 55.97 -31.61
C ALA A 1160 94.87 55.16 -30.68
N LEU A 1161 95.24 53.91 -30.34
CA LEU A 1161 94.48 53.06 -29.39
C LEU A 1161 94.50 53.60 -27.96
N ALA A 1162 95.59 54.26 -27.56
CA ALA A 1162 95.70 54.93 -26.28
C ALA A 1162 94.98 56.29 -26.25
N GLU A 1163 94.31 56.70 -27.34
CA GLU A 1163 93.68 58.02 -27.51
C GLU A 1163 94.64 59.18 -27.20
N GLY A 1164 95.92 59.04 -27.59
CA GLY A 1164 96.96 60.05 -27.35
C GLY A 1164 97.59 60.04 -25.95
N LYS A 1165 97.27 59.07 -25.08
CA LYS A 1165 97.94 58.85 -23.79
C LYS A 1165 99.32 58.23 -24.00
N ALA A 1166 100.28 58.55 -23.13
CA ALA A 1166 101.63 57.98 -23.16
C ALA A 1166 101.73 56.54 -22.62
N TYR A 1167 100.58 55.92 -22.30
CA TYR A 1167 100.44 54.56 -21.79
C TYR A 1167 99.11 53.97 -22.28
N ILE A 1168 99.00 52.64 -22.27
CA ILE A 1168 97.80 51.93 -22.73
C ILE A 1168 97.28 50.97 -21.65
N THR A 1169 95.96 50.77 -21.54
CA THR A 1169 95.35 49.83 -20.57
C THR A 1169 94.84 48.55 -21.23
N LYS A 1170 94.55 47.50 -20.44
CA LYS A 1170 93.95 46.26 -20.97
C LYS A 1170 92.60 46.51 -21.65
N GLU A 1171 91.81 47.43 -21.12
CA GLU A 1171 90.52 47.82 -21.68
C GLU A 1171 90.69 48.55 -23.02
N ASP A 1172 91.69 49.41 -23.18
CA ASP A 1172 92.02 50.06 -24.48
C ASP A 1172 92.43 49.02 -25.53
N MET A 1173 93.23 48.02 -25.13
CA MET A 1173 93.66 46.92 -26.01
C MET A 1173 92.50 46.03 -26.47
N LYS A 1174 91.51 45.75 -25.59
CA LYS A 1174 90.33 44.92 -25.92
C LYS A 1174 89.43 45.52 -27.00
N GLN A 1175 89.56 46.82 -27.29
CA GLN A 1175 88.75 47.47 -28.32
C GLN A 1175 89.17 47.06 -29.75
N ALA A 1176 90.42 46.65 -29.96
CA ALA A 1176 90.94 46.33 -31.28
C ALA A 1176 91.79 45.04 -31.34
N LEU A 1177 92.10 44.40 -30.21
CA LEU A 1177 92.90 43.17 -30.14
C LEU A 1177 92.07 41.99 -29.60
N THR A 1178 92.37 40.77 -30.07
CA THR A 1178 91.72 39.54 -29.56
C THR A 1178 92.11 39.24 -28.11
N PRO A 1179 91.31 38.49 -27.33
CA PRO A 1179 91.64 38.15 -25.94
C PRO A 1179 93.02 37.52 -25.76
N GLU A 1180 93.47 36.71 -26.73
CA GLU A 1180 94.80 36.10 -26.77
C GLU A 1180 95.91 37.16 -27.00
N GLN A 1181 95.70 38.11 -27.91
CA GLN A 1181 96.62 39.23 -28.18
C GLN A 1181 96.71 40.22 -27.02
N VAL A 1182 95.58 40.52 -26.35
CA VAL A 1182 95.54 41.35 -25.13
C VAL A 1182 96.34 40.66 -24.01
N SER A 1183 96.20 39.35 -23.87
CA SER A 1183 96.98 38.56 -22.90
C SER A 1183 98.48 38.56 -23.23
N PHE A 1184 98.83 38.46 -24.52
CA PHE A 1184 100.21 38.54 -25.00
C PHE A 1184 100.84 39.92 -24.75
N CYS A 1185 100.18 41.00 -25.14
CA CYS A 1185 100.68 42.37 -24.91
C CYS A 1185 100.79 42.68 -23.41
N ALA A 1186 99.79 42.30 -22.61
CA ALA A 1186 99.83 42.54 -21.17
C ALA A 1186 100.88 41.72 -20.39
N SER A 1187 101.40 40.63 -20.98
CA SER A 1187 102.50 39.83 -20.40
C SER A 1187 103.89 40.31 -20.85
N HIS A 1188 103.99 41.02 -21.98
CA HIS A 1188 105.27 41.46 -22.56
C HIS A 1188 105.51 42.98 -22.46
N MET A 1189 104.48 43.80 -22.20
CA MET A 1189 104.65 45.22 -21.91
C MET A 1189 104.96 45.45 -20.43
N GLN A 1190 105.91 46.35 -20.15
CA GLN A 1190 106.18 46.77 -18.78
C GLN A 1190 105.11 47.74 -18.28
N GLN A 1191 104.94 47.82 -16.96
CA GLN A 1191 104.08 48.85 -16.37
C GLN A 1191 104.63 50.24 -16.67
N TYR A 1192 103.75 51.14 -17.07
CA TYR A 1192 104.12 52.52 -17.34
C TYR A 1192 104.50 53.26 -16.06
N VAL A 1193 105.65 53.93 -16.11
CA VAL A 1193 106.15 54.79 -15.05
C VAL A 1193 106.26 56.20 -15.60
N ASP A 1194 105.65 57.18 -14.91
CA ASP A 1194 105.75 58.58 -15.33
C ASP A 1194 107.18 59.12 -15.16
N PRO A 1195 107.54 60.28 -15.78
CA PRO A 1195 108.85 60.90 -15.63
C PRO A 1195 109.22 61.32 -14.18
N ARG A 1196 108.33 61.11 -13.20
CA ARG A 1196 108.52 61.38 -11.78
C ARG A 1196 108.62 60.08 -10.94
N GLY A 1197 108.67 58.91 -11.58
CA GLY A 1197 108.93 57.63 -10.93
C GLY A 1197 107.71 56.94 -10.30
N ARG A 1198 106.47 57.33 -10.66
CA ARG A 1198 105.24 56.67 -10.16
C ARG A 1198 104.69 55.68 -11.18
N SER A 1199 104.47 54.43 -10.75
CA SER A 1199 103.84 53.37 -11.56
C SER A 1199 102.33 53.54 -11.64
N HIS A 1200 101.75 53.42 -12.83
CA HIS A 1200 100.30 53.40 -13.03
C HIS A 1200 99.76 51.96 -12.95
N PRO A 1201 98.90 51.59 -11.98
CA PRO A 1201 98.58 50.19 -11.67
C PRO A 1201 97.99 49.38 -12.83
N ALA A 1202 97.32 50.04 -13.77
CA ALA A 1202 96.67 49.43 -14.93
C ALA A 1202 97.22 49.90 -16.29
N GLY A 1203 98.29 50.70 -16.31
CA GLY A 1203 98.87 51.28 -17.53
C GLY A 1203 100.15 50.58 -17.95
N TYR A 1204 100.31 50.34 -19.25
CA TYR A 1204 101.44 49.65 -19.87
C TYR A 1204 102.19 50.58 -20.83
N ASP A 1205 103.52 50.45 -20.88
CA ASP A 1205 104.40 51.23 -21.76
C ASP A 1205 104.53 50.56 -23.14
N TYR A 1206 103.78 51.08 -24.11
CA TYR A 1206 103.81 50.59 -25.48
C TYR A 1206 105.04 51.11 -26.27
N VAL A 1207 105.60 52.26 -25.91
CA VAL A 1207 106.78 52.85 -26.58
C VAL A 1207 108.04 52.07 -26.21
N GLY A 1208 108.22 51.73 -24.94
CA GLY A 1208 109.29 50.85 -24.47
C GLY A 1208 109.19 49.45 -25.07
N PHE A 1209 107.98 48.93 -25.22
CA PHE A 1209 107.73 47.65 -25.87
C PHE A 1209 108.15 47.67 -27.36
N ILE A 1210 107.76 48.69 -28.13
CA ILE A 1210 108.14 48.80 -29.55
C ILE A 1210 109.65 48.95 -29.71
N ASN A 1211 110.29 49.79 -28.91
CA ASN A 1211 111.75 49.95 -28.96
C ASN A 1211 112.50 48.65 -28.60
N SER A 1212 111.96 47.80 -27.72
CA SER A 1212 112.60 46.53 -27.36
C SER A 1212 112.56 45.47 -28.47
N TYR A 1213 111.56 45.54 -29.37
CA TYR A 1213 111.38 44.57 -30.46
C TYR A 1213 111.84 45.10 -31.83
N PHE A 1214 111.83 46.42 -32.04
CA PHE A 1214 112.12 47.07 -33.33
C PHE A 1214 113.29 48.07 -33.29
N GLY A 1215 113.84 48.38 -32.12
CA GLY A 1215 114.99 49.27 -31.93
C GLY A 1215 116.33 48.60 -32.24
N ASN A 1216 116.64 48.43 -33.53
CA ASN A 1216 117.99 48.41 -34.13
C ASN A 1216 117.92 48.57 -35.66
#